data_AF-A0A0Q4K786-F1
#
_entry.id   AF-A0A0Q4K786-F1
#
_cell.length_a   1.000
_cell.length_b   1.000
_cell.length_c   1.000
_cell.angle_alpha   90.00
_cell.angle_beta   90.00
_cell.angle_gamma   90.00
#
_symmetry.space_group_name_H-M   'P 1'
#
loop_
_entity.id
_entity.type
_entity.pdbx_description
1 polymer ?
#
loop_
_entity_poly.entity_id
_entity_poly.type
_entity_poly.pdbx_seq_one_letter_code
_entity_poly.pdbx_strand_id
1 'polypeptide(L)'
;MLTRRRYAPLFTVQFLTAMNDNLLKFALLFLANFTLYRADPAKAATLATISTGLFILPYFLFSGLAGQMADAWNKAWLIRAVKGAEIAIMALALAGFWFESVPVLLTCLFLMGVHSTVFGPVKYSILPQHLRPHELMGGTGLVEAGTFVAILTGQLLGGIIPPWEAGVAAFGFAVLGFLAALVVPSAPSAAPDMRIDLNPFRSTAAILRAAHGGRGVWLAILGISWFFSVGAVVLSEFAPLVAGTLNAAPEVVTLFLAVFSLSVAAGSLLVNRLLKGEVSARYVPIAAIGLAVFLIDLWLTSGRFVVETPGADIAAFLATPGSWHLLIDLAGIALSGGVFVVPLYAILQTWSAPEKRSQIIAANNVINAMVTVAMVAVVTAMLAGGSSVPGIFGALGFATLSIALISCWLLPETVFKAVVRTALRLAYRVEVAGAANMPAPGERAVVVVNHVSFLDGLLLAAFLPGKPTFAIHSRFARAWWMQPLLKLFDAFPVDPTNPMSAKAMVKAVREGRTLVIFPEGRITVTGALMKIFDGPGMVADRADAPIVPVRIDGAQYSRFSRLKGKARLHWFPKIALTVLPPRRFQLPQGVSARERRAIAGRRLYDVMSEMIFATSDTDRTLYDALIDARHLHGHGMGVVEDVQRVPLTYDRLVTGTQALARPLAAGTTQGEAVGVLLPNVNGVVVTFFALQATGRVPAMLNYTAGLANLRAACMAAQIRTIVTARAFVEQAKLGEVVAGLAGEGIKVRYLEDIREGLGAGAKIMALVRSRMAGRLHRLQRVSADAPAVILFTSGSEGVPKGVVLTHRNLLANCLQLSSRIDFNRADVVLNALPVFHSFGLTGGTLLPILSGVKTVLYPSPLHYRIVPALAYDANATILFGTDTFLSGYARMAHGYDFYALRYIFAGAERVRPETRGVYAEKFGLRIMEGYGATEAAPVIAVNTPMHFKAGSVGRLLPGIEARLEAVPGIAEGARLAIRGPNVMAGYLKVDAPGVVQPPEDGWHDTGDIVSIDDSGFVTIRGRAKRFAKIGGEMVSLPAVEGYAAKVWPAAEHAVVTRPDAKKGEQLVLFTTQPGAVAGELSAWGRANGVAELALPRDVRVVESLPVLGTGKLDYVTMGAMAVG
;
A
#
# COMPACT_ATOMS: atom_id res chain seq x y z
N MET A 1 -31.97 30.93 -14.11
CA MET A 1 -31.63 32.31 -13.74
C MET A 1 -32.00 33.32 -14.82
N LEU A 2 -31.68 33.04 -16.09
CA LEU A 2 -31.99 33.91 -17.23
C LEU A 2 -33.49 34.19 -17.46
N THR A 3 -34.39 33.42 -16.84
CA THR A 3 -35.85 33.65 -16.87
C THR A 3 -36.36 34.57 -15.75
N ARG A 4 -35.48 35.01 -14.83
CA ARG A 4 -35.88 35.81 -13.65
C ARG A 4 -35.73 37.29 -13.94
N ARG A 5 -36.79 38.07 -13.71
CA ARG A 5 -36.83 39.54 -13.90
C ARG A 5 -35.74 40.30 -13.13
N ARG A 6 -35.25 39.77 -12.01
CA ARG A 6 -34.20 40.39 -11.19
C ARG A 6 -32.76 40.23 -11.71
N TYR A 7 -32.54 39.34 -12.69
CA TYR A 7 -31.20 38.99 -13.19
C TYR A 7 -31.07 39.10 -14.71
N ALA A 8 -32.12 38.72 -15.47
CA ALA A 8 -32.06 38.72 -16.93
C ALA A 8 -31.72 40.09 -17.56
N PRO A 9 -32.29 41.22 -17.09
CA PRO A 9 -31.94 42.54 -17.62
C PRO A 9 -30.45 42.87 -17.37
N LEU A 10 -29.95 42.58 -16.16
CA LEU A 10 -28.54 42.81 -15.81
C LEU A 10 -27.58 41.99 -16.68
N PHE A 11 -27.89 40.71 -16.89
CA PHE A 11 -27.10 39.84 -17.78
C PHE A 11 -27.10 40.39 -19.22
N THR A 12 -28.26 40.83 -19.71
CA THR A 12 -28.40 41.39 -21.06
C THR A 12 -27.59 42.67 -21.23
N VAL A 13 -27.64 43.58 -20.24
CA VAL A 13 -26.82 44.80 -20.24
C VAL A 13 -25.33 44.45 -20.32
N GLN A 14 -24.85 43.55 -19.45
CA GLN A 14 -23.45 43.13 -19.45
C GLN A 14 -23.02 42.46 -20.76
N PHE A 15 -23.86 41.58 -21.31
CA PHE A 15 -23.59 40.88 -22.56
C PHE A 15 -23.46 41.86 -23.72
N LEU A 16 -24.44 42.77 -23.88
CA LEU A 16 -24.43 43.75 -24.96
C LEU A 16 -23.28 44.75 -24.82
N THR A 17 -22.99 45.24 -23.62
CA THR A 17 -21.84 46.13 -23.40
C THR A 17 -20.52 45.45 -23.73
N ALA A 18 -20.25 44.23 -23.23
CA ALA A 18 -19.01 43.53 -23.54
C ALA A 18 -18.85 43.24 -25.04
N MET A 19 -19.96 42.93 -25.73
CA MET A 19 -19.98 42.74 -27.18
C MET A 19 -19.67 44.05 -27.91
N ASN A 20 -20.27 45.16 -27.47
CA ASN A 20 -20.15 46.47 -28.11
C ASN A 20 -18.73 47.06 -27.98
N ASP A 21 -18.12 46.94 -26.80
CA ASP A 21 -16.72 47.35 -26.56
C ASP A 21 -15.76 46.69 -27.56
N ASN A 22 -15.95 45.38 -27.78
CA ASN A 22 -15.13 44.59 -28.69
C ASN A 22 -15.47 44.88 -30.16
N LEU A 23 -16.75 45.04 -30.50
CA LEU A 23 -17.17 45.43 -31.85
C LEU A 23 -16.54 46.75 -32.27
N LEU A 24 -16.62 47.80 -31.43
CA LEU A 24 -16.00 49.09 -31.70
C LEU A 24 -14.49 48.96 -31.92
N LYS A 25 -13.80 48.27 -31.00
CA LYS A 25 -12.34 48.10 -31.09
C LYS A 25 -11.95 47.37 -32.37
N PHE A 26 -12.54 46.22 -32.65
CA PHE A 26 -12.16 45.40 -33.80
C PHE A 26 -12.58 46.01 -35.13
N ALA A 27 -13.72 46.70 -35.21
CA ALA A 27 -14.11 47.44 -36.40
C ALA A 27 -13.15 48.61 -36.69
N LEU A 28 -12.67 49.31 -35.65
CA LEU A 28 -11.61 50.33 -35.80
C LEU A 28 -10.32 49.70 -36.34
N LEU A 29 -9.89 48.57 -35.76
CA LEU A 29 -8.68 47.88 -36.24
C LEU A 29 -8.86 47.35 -37.66
N PHE A 30 -10.06 46.92 -38.03
CA PHE A 30 -10.37 46.49 -39.39
C PHE A 30 -10.30 47.66 -40.38
N LEU A 31 -10.96 48.78 -40.08
CA LEU A 31 -10.86 50.02 -40.86
C LEU A 31 -9.39 50.44 -41.05
N ALA A 32 -8.63 50.46 -39.96
CA ALA A 32 -7.22 50.82 -40.01
C ALA A 32 -6.39 49.89 -40.91
N ASN A 33 -6.52 48.57 -40.73
CA ASN A 33 -5.70 47.58 -41.44
C ASN A 33 -6.09 47.41 -42.91
N PHE A 34 -7.37 47.49 -43.24
CA PHE A 34 -7.87 47.07 -44.55
C PHE A 34 -8.36 48.21 -45.44
N THR A 35 -8.68 49.40 -44.89
CA THR A 35 -9.10 50.56 -45.69
C THR A 35 -8.08 51.70 -45.63
N LEU A 36 -7.82 52.28 -44.45
CA LEU A 36 -7.04 53.53 -44.33
C LEU A 36 -5.54 53.35 -44.47
N TYR A 37 -4.95 52.36 -43.80
CA TYR A 37 -3.50 52.14 -43.77
C TYR A 37 -3.08 50.84 -44.45
N ARG A 38 -3.86 50.38 -45.44
CA ARG A 38 -3.58 49.15 -46.19
C ARG A 38 -2.16 49.11 -46.80
N ALA A 39 -1.64 50.27 -47.20
CA ALA A 39 -0.29 50.41 -47.77
C ALA A 39 0.82 50.64 -46.71
N ASP A 40 0.47 50.79 -45.43
CA ASP A 40 1.41 51.01 -44.31
C ASP A 40 1.06 50.13 -43.09
N PRO A 41 1.37 48.82 -43.14
CA PRO A 41 1.03 47.88 -42.06
C PRO A 41 1.66 48.23 -40.71
N ALA A 42 2.82 48.92 -40.72
CA ALA A 42 3.50 49.35 -39.50
C ALA A 42 2.71 50.41 -38.73
N LYS A 43 2.07 51.36 -39.45
CA LYS A 43 1.14 52.31 -38.83
C LYS A 43 -0.09 51.62 -38.24
N ALA A 44 -0.65 50.63 -38.93
CA ALA A 44 -1.83 49.91 -38.44
C ALA A 44 -1.51 49.07 -37.18
N ALA A 45 -0.34 48.42 -37.13
CA ALA A 45 0.14 47.72 -35.93
C ALA A 45 0.37 48.67 -34.75
N THR A 46 0.97 49.84 -35.00
CA THR A 46 1.17 50.88 -33.97
C THR A 46 -0.18 51.36 -33.42
N LEU A 47 -1.17 51.57 -34.29
CA LEU A 47 -2.51 51.96 -33.91
C LEU A 47 -3.21 50.88 -33.07
N ALA A 48 -3.00 49.59 -33.36
CA ALA A 48 -3.54 48.50 -32.55
C ALA A 48 -3.03 48.50 -31.10
N THR A 49 -1.74 48.78 -30.93
CA THR A 49 -1.09 48.93 -29.62
C THR A 49 -1.65 50.16 -28.88
N ILE A 50 -1.71 51.32 -29.54
CA ILE A 50 -2.25 52.56 -28.97
C ILE A 50 -3.72 52.37 -28.56
N SER A 51 -4.52 51.73 -29.42
CA SER A 51 -5.94 51.46 -29.16
C SER A 51 -6.13 50.60 -27.89
N THR A 52 -5.32 49.55 -27.74
CA THR A 52 -5.37 48.69 -26.55
C THR A 52 -4.93 49.45 -25.29
N GLY A 53 -3.86 50.25 -25.37
CA GLY A 53 -3.41 51.09 -24.26
C GLY A 53 -4.44 52.14 -23.84
N LEU A 54 -5.05 52.85 -24.79
CA LEU A 54 -6.07 53.87 -24.53
C LEU A 54 -7.35 53.30 -23.92
N PHE A 55 -7.74 52.08 -24.30
CA PHE A 55 -8.89 51.41 -23.70
C PHE A 55 -8.64 51.00 -22.23
N ILE A 56 -7.41 50.55 -21.91
CA ILE A 56 -7.06 50.09 -20.56
C ILE A 56 -6.72 51.26 -19.63
N LEU A 57 -6.17 52.36 -20.14
CA LEU A 57 -5.72 53.52 -19.36
C LEU A 57 -6.75 54.03 -18.33
N PRO A 58 -8.04 54.19 -18.66
CA PRO A 58 -9.08 54.58 -17.71
C PRO A 58 -9.17 53.69 -16.46
N TYR A 59 -8.88 52.39 -16.57
CA TYR A 59 -8.94 51.48 -15.41
C TYR A 59 -7.89 51.84 -14.35
N PHE A 60 -6.73 52.39 -14.75
CA PHE A 60 -5.72 52.86 -13.80
C PHE A 60 -6.11 54.20 -13.17
N LEU A 61 -6.69 55.10 -13.99
CA LEU A 61 -6.96 56.47 -13.58
C LEU A 61 -8.24 56.59 -12.74
N PHE A 62 -9.29 55.84 -13.07
CA PHE A 62 -10.63 56.11 -12.56
C PHE A 62 -11.27 54.96 -11.76
N SER A 63 -10.62 53.79 -11.63
CA SER A 63 -11.20 52.68 -10.86
C SER A 63 -11.47 53.02 -9.39
N GLY A 64 -10.56 53.78 -8.74
CA GLY A 64 -10.76 54.28 -7.37
C GLY A 64 -12.05 55.08 -7.21
N LEU A 65 -12.27 56.03 -8.13
CA LEU A 65 -13.46 56.88 -8.17
C LEU A 65 -14.72 56.06 -8.51
N ALA A 66 -14.63 55.18 -9.50
CA ALA A 66 -15.72 54.29 -9.92
C ALA A 66 -16.20 53.39 -8.77
N GLY A 67 -15.28 52.81 -8.00
CA GLY A 67 -15.62 51.99 -6.84
C GLY A 67 -16.37 52.77 -5.76
N GLN A 68 -15.95 54.02 -5.49
CA GLN A 68 -16.63 54.89 -4.52
C GLN A 68 -18.01 55.32 -5.01
N MET A 69 -18.14 55.73 -6.29
CA MET A 69 -19.43 56.06 -6.91
C MET A 69 -20.42 54.89 -6.84
N ALA A 70 -19.94 53.67 -7.12
CA ALA A 70 -20.76 52.46 -7.09
C ALA A 70 -21.22 52.05 -5.68
N ASP A 71 -20.44 52.37 -4.63
CA ASP A 71 -20.85 52.15 -3.24
C ASP A 71 -21.75 53.29 -2.71
N ALA A 72 -21.51 54.54 -3.13
CA ALA A 72 -22.22 55.74 -2.68
C ALA A 72 -23.59 55.96 -3.34
N TRP A 73 -23.75 55.59 -4.61
CA TRP A 73 -24.99 55.82 -5.38
C TRP A 73 -25.81 54.54 -5.61
N ASN A 74 -27.06 54.72 -6.05
CA ASN A 74 -27.90 53.60 -6.48
C ASN A 74 -27.29 52.97 -7.74
N LYS A 75 -26.95 51.68 -7.65
CA LYS A 75 -26.25 50.96 -8.73
C LYS A 75 -27.12 50.86 -9.99
N ALA A 76 -28.43 50.71 -9.86
CA ALA A 76 -29.33 50.66 -11.02
C ALA A 76 -29.39 51.98 -11.77
N TRP A 77 -29.34 53.11 -11.05
CA TRP A 77 -29.21 54.43 -11.67
C TRP A 77 -27.88 54.56 -12.40
N LEU A 78 -26.78 54.14 -11.76
CA LEU A 78 -25.44 54.21 -12.37
C LEU A 78 -25.36 53.36 -13.66
N ILE A 79 -25.98 52.18 -13.68
CA ILE A 79 -26.11 51.35 -14.91
C ILE A 79 -26.83 52.11 -16.02
N ARG A 80 -27.96 52.78 -15.71
CA ARG A 80 -28.72 53.55 -16.71
C ARG A 80 -27.94 54.76 -17.23
N ALA A 81 -27.25 55.48 -16.34
CA ALA A 81 -26.44 56.63 -16.72
C ALA A 81 -25.28 56.22 -17.64
N VAL A 82 -24.58 55.14 -17.27
CA VAL A 82 -23.47 54.57 -18.04
C VAL A 82 -23.95 54.08 -19.40
N LYS A 83 -25.08 53.35 -19.48
CA LYS A 83 -25.67 52.94 -20.78
C LYS A 83 -26.20 54.10 -21.62
N GLY A 84 -26.67 55.17 -20.99
CA GLY A 84 -27.04 56.41 -21.70
C GLY A 84 -25.82 57.07 -22.34
N ALA A 85 -24.70 57.11 -21.61
CA ALA A 85 -23.42 57.57 -22.16
C ALA A 85 -22.94 56.66 -23.31
N GLU A 86 -23.15 55.34 -23.22
CA GLU A 86 -22.80 54.40 -24.30
C GLU A 86 -23.50 54.76 -25.62
N ILE A 87 -24.77 55.17 -25.61
CA ILE A 87 -25.48 55.61 -26.81
C ILE A 87 -24.79 56.82 -27.44
N ALA A 88 -24.41 57.82 -26.63
CA ALA A 88 -23.71 59.00 -27.13
C ALA A 88 -22.33 58.66 -27.70
N ILE A 89 -21.58 57.78 -27.02
CA ILE A 89 -20.27 57.33 -27.49
C ILE A 89 -20.42 56.55 -28.81
N MET A 90 -21.41 55.68 -28.94
CA MET A 90 -21.64 54.90 -30.17
C MET A 90 -22.22 55.74 -31.31
N ALA A 91 -22.99 56.79 -31.03
CA ALA A 91 -23.39 57.77 -32.04
C ALA A 91 -22.17 58.52 -32.59
N LEU A 92 -21.25 58.91 -31.71
CA LEU A 92 -19.98 59.52 -32.10
C LEU A 92 -19.09 58.54 -32.87
N ALA A 93 -19.06 57.26 -32.46
CA ALA A 93 -18.33 56.23 -33.17
C ALA A 93 -18.90 55.95 -34.56
N LEU A 94 -20.23 55.93 -34.71
CA LEU A 94 -20.90 55.82 -36.00
C LEU A 94 -20.49 56.98 -36.93
N ALA A 95 -20.49 58.22 -36.43
CA ALA A 95 -19.95 59.35 -37.18
C ALA A 95 -18.46 59.18 -37.50
N GLY A 96 -17.67 58.68 -36.55
CA GLY A 96 -16.24 58.39 -36.74
C GLY A 96 -15.97 57.35 -37.82
N PHE A 97 -16.79 56.29 -37.92
CA PHE A 97 -16.72 55.30 -39.00
C PHE A 97 -17.19 55.87 -40.33
N TRP A 98 -18.26 56.66 -40.33
CA TRP A 98 -18.80 57.29 -41.55
C TRP A 98 -17.81 58.28 -42.18
N PHE A 99 -17.11 59.06 -41.36
CA PHE A 99 -16.08 60.01 -41.80
C PHE A 99 -14.65 59.43 -41.82
N GLU A 100 -14.51 58.13 -41.54
CA GLU A 100 -13.23 57.42 -41.43
C GLU A 100 -12.17 58.12 -40.53
N SER A 101 -12.62 58.77 -39.46
CA SER A 101 -11.77 59.59 -38.58
C SER A 101 -11.17 58.77 -37.42
N VAL A 102 -9.92 58.34 -37.57
CA VAL A 102 -9.17 57.62 -36.54
C VAL A 102 -9.10 58.37 -35.20
N PRO A 103 -8.84 59.70 -35.13
CA PRO A 103 -8.83 60.42 -33.85
C PRO A 103 -10.18 60.39 -33.11
N VAL A 104 -11.29 60.49 -33.85
CA VAL A 104 -12.64 60.40 -33.27
C VAL A 104 -12.89 58.99 -32.73
N LEU A 105 -12.52 57.95 -33.48
CA LEU A 105 -12.68 56.57 -33.06
C LEU A 105 -11.78 56.20 -31.87
N LEU A 106 -10.55 56.70 -31.80
CA LEU A 106 -9.68 56.56 -30.64
C LEU A 106 -10.24 57.28 -29.41
N THR A 107 -10.86 58.44 -29.60
CA THR A 107 -11.55 59.17 -28.53
C THR A 107 -12.74 58.34 -28.03
N CYS A 108 -13.55 57.77 -28.93
CA CYS A 108 -14.64 56.87 -28.57
C CYS A 108 -14.13 55.65 -27.80
N LEU A 109 -13.00 55.07 -28.20
CA LEU A 109 -12.42 53.92 -27.52
C LEU A 109 -11.93 54.28 -26.10
N PHE A 110 -11.32 55.45 -25.90
CA PHE A 110 -10.99 55.94 -24.56
C PHE A 110 -12.24 56.17 -23.71
N LEU A 111 -13.27 56.82 -24.27
CA LEU A 111 -14.55 57.03 -23.57
C LEU A 111 -15.24 55.71 -23.21
N MET A 112 -15.15 54.69 -24.07
CA MET A 112 -15.60 53.34 -23.75
C MET A 112 -14.78 52.69 -22.63
N GLY A 113 -13.46 52.93 -22.57
CA GLY A 113 -12.65 52.53 -21.43
C GLY A 113 -13.10 53.18 -20.11
N VAL A 114 -13.45 54.47 -20.13
CA VAL A 114 -14.02 55.18 -18.97
C VAL A 114 -15.36 54.57 -18.57
N HIS A 115 -16.25 54.36 -19.54
CA HIS A 115 -17.54 53.69 -19.36
C HIS A 115 -17.36 52.33 -18.66
N SER A 116 -16.48 51.47 -19.18
CA SER A 116 -16.28 50.11 -18.66
C SER A 116 -15.52 50.08 -17.33
N THR A 117 -14.74 51.13 -17.01
CA THR A 117 -14.16 51.36 -15.69
C THR A 117 -15.24 51.64 -14.63
N VAL A 118 -16.25 52.45 -14.98
CA VAL A 118 -17.38 52.75 -14.08
C VAL A 118 -18.32 51.55 -13.94
N PHE A 119 -18.58 50.82 -15.04
CA PHE A 119 -19.48 49.68 -15.03
C PHE A 119 -18.90 48.43 -14.32
N GLY A 120 -17.58 48.24 -14.38
CA GLY A 120 -16.88 47.07 -13.85
C GLY A 120 -17.16 46.74 -12.37
N PRO A 121 -17.02 47.69 -11.44
CA PRO A 121 -17.38 47.48 -10.04
C PRO A 121 -18.87 47.17 -9.83
N VAL A 122 -19.73 47.82 -10.61
CA VAL A 122 -21.19 47.74 -10.47
C VAL A 122 -21.72 46.36 -10.86
N LYS A 123 -21.25 45.79 -11.97
CA LYS A 123 -21.77 44.51 -12.49
C LYS A 123 -21.56 43.33 -11.55
N TYR A 124 -20.50 43.32 -10.74
CA TYR A 124 -20.24 42.27 -9.76
C TYR A 124 -20.81 42.61 -8.37
N SER A 125 -20.81 43.88 -7.95
CA SER A 125 -21.28 44.27 -6.61
C SER A 125 -22.80 44.28 -6.47
N ILE A 126 -23.53 44.38 -7.59
CA ILE A 126 -24.99 44.29 -7.63
C ILE A 126 -25.51 42.84 -7.50
N LEU A 127 -24.71 41.83 -7.87
CA LEU A 127 -25.14 40.43 -7.86
C LEU A 127 -25.56 39.94 -6.46
N PRO A 128 -24.80 40.18 -5.38
CA PRO A 128 -25.23 39.80 -4.03
C PRO A 128 -26.47 40.55 -3.53
N GLN A 129 -26.84 41.69 -4.15
CA GLN A 129 -28.06 42.41 -3.79
C GLN A 129 -29.30 41.79 -4.47
N HIS A 130 -29.15 41.27 -5.69
CA HIS A 130 -30.27 40.72 -6.47
C HIS A 130 -30.42 39.19 -6.36
N LEU A 131 -29.36 38.48 -5.98
CA LEU A 131 -29.32 37.01 -5.90
C LEU A 131 -29.25 36.51 -4.45
N ARG A 132 -29.83 35.33 -4.20
CA ARG A 132 -29.68 34.64 -2.92
C ARG A 132 -28.24 34.08 -2.78
N PRO A 133 -27.75 33.79 -1.56
CA PRO A 133 -26.39 33.26 -1.37
C PRO A 133 -26.06 32.01 -2.19
N HIS A 134 -26.97 31.04 -2.27
CA HIS A 134 -26.81 29.80 -3.07
C HIS A 134 -26.95 30.03 -4.58
N GLU A 135 -27.50 31.16 -5.00
CA GLU A 135 -27.66 31.58 -6.39
C GLU A 135 -26.44 32.38 -6.90
N LEU A 136 -25.61 32.89 -5.99
CA LEU A 136 -24.57 33.84 -6.33
C LEU A 136 -23.46 33.24 -7.20
N MET A 137 -23.07 32.00 -6.91
CA MET A 137 -22.08 31.29 -7.70
C MET A 137 -22.56 31.07 -9.14
N GLY A 138 -23.78 30.56 -9.31
CA GLY A 138 -24.37 30.35 -10.63
C GLY A 138 -24.57 31.66 -11.41
N GLY A 139 -24.97 32.73 -10.72
CA GLY A 139 -25.11 34.05 -11.33
C GLY A 139 -23.78 34.68 -11.75
N THR A 140 -22.73 34.49 -10.95
CA THR A 140 -21.36 34.92 -11.31
C THR A 140 -20.84 34.12 -12.50
N GLY A 141 -21.00 32.79 -12.49
CA GLY A 141 -20.58 31.92 -13.59
C GLY A 141 -21.28 32.23 -14.91
N LEU A 142 -22.57 32.59 -14.87
CA LEU A 142 -23.31 33.04 -16.06
C LEU A 142 -22.79 34.39 -16.59
N VAL A 143 -22.51 35.36 -15.71
CA VAL A 143 -21.92 36.66 -16.12
C VAL A 143 -20.57 36.47 -16.80
N GLU A 144 -19.70 35.62 -16.25
CA GLU A 144 -18.41 35.29 -16.85
C GLU A 144 -18.59 34.60 -18.20
N ALA A 145 -19.38 33.53 -18.26
CA ALA A 145 -19.64 32.79 -19.50
C ALA A 145 -20.23 33.69 -20.60
N GLY A 146 -21.20 34.54 -20.25
CA GLY A 146 -21.79 35.51 -21.17
C GLY A 146 -20.78 36.54 -21.66
N THR A 147 -19.86 36.99 -20.81
CA THR A 147 -18.82 37.96 -21.19
C THR A 147 -17.86 37.39 -22.23
N PHE A 148 -17.38 36.15 -22.07
CA PHE A 148 -16.51 35.51 -23.06
C PHE A 148 -17.21 35.26 -24.40
N VAL A 149 -18.48 34.84 -24.38
CA VAL A 149 -19.28 34.69 -25.60
C VAL A 149 -19.53 36.04 -26.27
N ALA A 150 -19.78 37.10 -25.49
CA ALA A 150 -19.96 38.45 -26.00
C ALA A 150 -18.68 39.02 -26.65
N ILE A 151 -17.51 38.83 -26.01
CA ILE A 151 -16.20 39.22 -26.57
C ILE A 151 -15.99 38.56 -27.93
N LEU A 152 -16.17 37.24 -28.02
CA LEU A 152 -16.03 36.49 -29.26
C LEU A 152 -17.00 37.01 -30.33
N THR A 153 -18.26 37.22 -29.99
CA THR A 153 -19.28 37.70 -30.93
C THR A 153 -18.95 39.10 -31.46
N GLY A 154 -18.54 40.02 -30.58
CA GLY A 154 -18.15 41.38 -30.97
C GLY A 154 -16.91 41.40 -31.85
N GLN A 155 -15.92 40.58 -31.52
CA GLN A 155 -14.70 40.43 -32.32
C GLN A 155 -14.98 39.87 -33.72
N LEU A 156 -15.82 38.83 -33.83
CA LEU A 156 -16.19 38.23 -35.11
C LEU A 156 -16.98 39.21 -35.97
N LEU A 157 -18.00 39.87 -35.40
CA LEU A 157 -18.81 40.84 -36.13
C LEU A 157 -17.95 41.98 -36.68
N GLY A 158 -17.04 42.54 -35.88
CA GLY A 158 -16.17 43.64 -36.30
C GLY A 158 -15.17 43.29 -37.41
N GLY A 159 -14.93 42.00 -37.67
CA GLY A 159 -14.08 41.53 -38.77
C GLY A 159 -14.84 41.11 -40.03
N ILE A 160 -16.17 40.93 -39.96
CA ILE A 160 -16.98 40.39 -41.06
C ILE A 160 -17.83 41.48 -41.72
N ILE A 161 -18.33 42.46 -40.96
CA ILE A 161 -19.17 43.53 -41.49
C ILE A 161 -18.33 44.79 -41.79
N PRO A 162 -18.68 45.58 -42.83
CA PRO A 162 -18.02 46.85 -43.13
C PRO A 162 -18.00 47.80 -41.91
N PRO A 163 -16.95 48.61 -41.72
CA PRO A 163 -16.80 49.46 -40.53
C PRO A 163 -17.97 50.42 -40.23
N TRP A 164 -18.60 50.99 -41.27
CA TRP A 164 -19.77 51.85 -41.07
C TRP A 164 -21.01 51.07 -40.62
N GLU A 165 -21.22 49.84 -41.13
CA GLU A 165 -22.27 48.93 -40.66
C GLU A 165 -22.00 48.46 -39.23
N ALA A 166 -20.73 48.24 -38.87
CA ALA A 166 -20.32 47.98 -37.50
C ALA A 166 -20.67 49.14 -36.58
N GLY A 167 -20.52 50.39 -37.03
CA GLY A 167 -20.99 51.58 -36.32
C GLY A 167 -22.51 51.58 -36.09
N VAL A 168 -23.30 51.19 -37.10
CA VAL A 168 -24.77 51.10 -36.99
C VAL A 168 -25.18 50.00 -36.01
N ALA A 169 -24.56 48.82 -36.12
CA ALA A 169 -24.80 47.70 -35.23
C ALA A 169 -24.42 48.06 -33.78
N ALA A 170 -23.27 48.70 -33.58
CA ALA A 170 -22.78 49.14 -32.27
C ALA A 170 -23.73 50.15 -31.61
N PHE A 171 -24.25 51.10 -32.39
CA PHE A 171 -25.29 52.03 -31.93
C PHE A 171 -26.59 51.30 -31.56
N GLY A 172 -27.04 50.36 -32.40
CA GLY A 172 -28.22 49.53 -32.13
C GLY A 172 -28.09 48.71 -30.84
N PHE A 173 -26.93 48.09 -30.61
CA PHE A 173 -26.64 47.36 -29.38
C PHE A 173 -26.59 48.26 -28.14
N ALA A 174 -26.09 49.50 -28.27
CA ALA A 174 -26.14 50.48 -27.18
C ALA A 174 -27.58 50.84 -26.81
N VAL A 175 -28.45 51.07 -27.81
CA VAL A 175 -29.88 51.35 -27.60
C VAL A 175 -30.58 50.16 -26.93
N LEU A 176 -30.40 48.94 -27.45
CA LEU A 176 -30.97 47.74 -26.84
C LEU A 176 -30.48 47.51 -25.41
N GLY A 177 -29.18 47.75 -25.16
CA GLY A 177 -28.61 47.67 -23.83
C GLY A 177 -29.18 48.72 -22.87
N PHE A 178 -29.46 49.93 -23.34
CA PHE A 178 -30.12 50.97 -22.55
C PHE A 178 -31.56 50.59 -22.23
N LEU A 179 -32.33 50.08 -23.20
CA LEU A 179 -33.68 49.58 -22.96
C LEU A 179 -33.70 48.46 -21.92
N ALA A 180 -32.73 47.54 -21.97
CA ALA A 180 -32.56 46.51 -20.94
C ALA A 180 -32.22 47.12 -19.57
N ALA A 181 -31.41 48.18 -19.52
CA ALA A 181 -31.03 48.89 -18.29
C ALA A 181 -32.22 49.58 -17.59
N LEU A 182 -33.24 50.02 -18.35
CA LEU A 182 -34.45 50.61 -17.77
C LEU A 182 -35.22 49.63 -16.88
N VAL A 183 -35.16 48.33 -17.20
CA VAL A 183 -35.87 47.26 -16.49
C VAL A 183 -35.01 46.65 -15.36
N VAL A 184 -33.76 47.10 -15.18
CA VAL A 184 -32.92 46.66 -14.05
C VAL A 184 -33.55 47.15 -12.73
N PRO A 185 -33.85 46.25 -11.77
CA PRO A 185 -34.42 46.61 -10.48
C PRO A 185 -33.52 47.55 -9.69
N SER A 186 -34.12 48.33 -8.77
CA SER A 186 -33.39 49.24 -7.90
C SER A 186 -32.40 48.49 -6.99
N ALA A 187 -31.18 49.04 -6.89
CA ALA A 187 -30.09 48.51 -6.09
C ALA A 187 -29.54 49.66 -5.22
N PRO A 188 -30.11 49.89 -4.01
CA PRO A 188 -29.80 51.06 -3.20
C PRO A 188 -28.33 51.08 -2.76
N SER A 189 -27.87 52.29 -2.41
CA SER A 189 -26.52 52.55 -1.93
C SER A 189 -26.22 51.72 -0.69
N ALA A 190 -25.01 51.14 -0.64
CA ALA A 190 -24.54 50.42 0.53
C ALA A 190 -23.81 51.36 1.52
N ALA A 191 -23.49 52.58 1.11
CA ALA A 191 -22.84 53.59 1.93
C ALA A 191 -23.33 55.01 1.55
N PRO A 192 -24.57 55.38 1.90
CA PRO A 192 -25.18 56.64 1.47
C PRO A 192 -24.43 57.89 1.97
N ASP A 193 -23.75 57.80 3.11
CA ASP A 193 -23.00 58.92 3.71
C ASP A 193 -21.55 59.03 3.20
N MET A 194 -21.16 58.20 2.23
CA MET A 194 -19.80 58.16 1.70
C MET A 194 -19.49 59.41 0.85
N ARG A 195 -18.49 60.19 1.29
CA ARG A 195 -17.92 61.27 0.48
C ARG A 195 -16.98 60.71 -0.57
N ILE A 196 -17.20 61.06 -1.83
CA ILE A 196 -16.37 60.65 -2.96
C ILE A 196 -15.10 61.52 -2.98
N ASP A 197 -13.94 60.86 -2.97
CA ASP A 197 -12.63 61.49 -3.13
C ASP A 197 -12.31 61.64 -4.61
N LEU A 198 -12.39 62.87 -5.11
CA LEU A 198 -12.14 63.20 -6.51
C LEU A 198 -10.68 63.03 -6.93
N ASN A 199 -9.75 62.78 -5.99
CA ASN A 199 -8.35 62.54 -6.33
C ASN A 199 -8.15 61.07 -6.78
N PRO A 200 -7.83 60.83 -8.07
CA PRO A 200 -7.73 59.46 -8.62
C PRO A 200 -6.62 58.62 -8.00
N PHE A 201 -5.50 59.24 -7.62
CA PHE A 201 -4.36 58.55 -7.03
C PHE A 201 -4.62 58.19 -5.57
N ARG A 202 -5.19 59.13 -4.80
CA ARG A 202 -5.52 58.92 -3.38
C ARG A 202 -6.64 57.89 -3.22
N SER A 203 -7.68 57.99 -4.04
CA SER A 203 -8.78 57.01 -4.06
C SER A 203 -8.28 55.62 -4.43
N THR A 204 -7.40 55.49 -5.43
CA THR A 204 -6.76 54.21 -5.80
C THR A 204 -5.91 53.64 -4.67
N ALA A 205 -5.06 54.45 -4.03
CA ALA A 205 -4.27 54.01 -2.89
C ALA A 205 -5.13 53.60 -1.67
N ALA A 206 -6.30 54.21 -1.49
CA ALA A 206 -7.24 53.85 -0.43
C ALA A 206 -7.90 52.49 -0.68
N ILE A 207 -8.37 52.22 -1.89
CA ILE A 207 -9.01 50.93 -2.22
C ILE A 207 -8.01 49.76 -2.18
N LEU A 208 -6.75 49.98 -2.57
CA LEU A 208 -5.69 48.96 -2.49
C LEU A 208 -5.36 48.60 -1.03
N ARG A 209 -5.26 49.60 -0.15
CA ARG A 209 -5.08 49.36 1.30
C ARG A 209 -6.25 48.61 1.92
N ALA A 210 -7.48 48.95 1.53
CA ALA A 210 -8.68 48.25 2.00
C ALA A 210 -8.69 46.78 1.55
N ALA A 211 -8.32 46.49 0.30
CA ALA A 211 -8.23 45.12 -0.21
C ALA A 211 -7.16 44.29 0.51
N HIS A 212 -6.01 44.88 0.86
CA HIS A 212 -4.90 44.19 1.54
C HIS A 212 -5.25 43.78 2.99
N GLY A 213 -6.23 44.41 3.64
CA GLY A 213 -6.62 44.11 5.01
C GLY A 213 -7.23 42.71 5.22
N GLY A 214 -7.81 42.10 4.18
CA GLY A 214 -8.43 40.78 4.24
C GLY A 214 -7.61 39.71 3.53
N ARG A 215 -6.91 38.82 4.27
CA ARG A 215 -6.04 37.78 3.67
C ARG A 215 -6.73 36.93 2.61
N GLY A 216 -7.98 36.50 2.84
CA GLY A 216 -8.75 35.70 1.89
C GLY A 216 -9.13 36.46 0.62
N VAL A 217 -9.53 37.73 0.77
CA VAL A 217 -9.88 38.64 -0.34
C VAL A 217 -8.64 38.98 -1.16
N TRP A 218 -7.52 39.29 -0.51
CA TRP A 218 -6.25 39.59 -1.17
C TRP A 218 -5.73 38.42 -2.00
N LEU A 219 -5.77 37.20 -1.45
CA LEU A 219 -5.39 35.99 -2.19
C LEU A 219 -6.32 35.72 -3.39
N ALA A 220 -7.62 36.01 -3.25
CA ALA A 220 -8.56 35.91 -4.37
C ALA A 220 -8.23 36.92 -5.48
N ILE A 221 -7.91 38.17 -5.13
CA ILE A 221 -7.47 39.20 -6.09
C ILE A 221 -6.22 38.72 -6.84
N LEU A 222 -5.17 38.31 -6.12
CA LEU A 222 -3.93 37.83 -6.76
C LEU A 222 -4.17 36.63 -7.68
N GLY A 223 -5.03 35.69 -7.27
CA GLY A 223 -5.44 34.57 -8.10
C GLY A 223 -6.13 35.02 -9.38
N ILE A 224 -7.14 35.88 -9.27
CA ILE A 224 -7.87 36.45 -10.43
C ILE A 224 -6.89 37.17 -11.36
N SER A 225 -5.99 38.00 -10.82
CA SER A 225 -5.01 38.75 -11.61
C SER A 225 -4.04 37.85 -12.35
N TRP A 226 -3.57 36.75 -11.72
CA TRP A 226 -2.76 35.74 -12.40
C TRP A 226 -3.51 35.13 -13.58
N PHE A 227 -4.77 34.72 -13.37
CA PHE A 227 -5.60 34.14 -14.42
C PHE A 227 -5.82 35.09 -15.61
N PHE A 228 -6.22 36.34 -15.36
CA PHE A 228 -6.42 37.31 -16.44
C PHE A 228 -5.13 37.60 -17.19
N SER A 229 -3.99 37.64 -16.49
CA SER A 229 -2.69 37.87 -17.13
C SER A 229 -2.27 36.68 -18.00
N VAL A 230 -2.45 35.45 -17.50
CA VAL A 230 -2.25 34.21 -18.30
C VAL A 230 -3.15 34.22 -19.54
N GLY A 231 -4.44 34.52 -19.38
CA GLY A 231 -5.38 34.59 -20.49
C GLY A 231 -5.03 35.66 -21.52
N ALA A 232 -4.64 36.86 -21.06
CA ALA A 232 -4.23 37.95 -21.94
C ALA A 232 -2.98 37.62 -22.77
N VAL A 233 -1.96 37.02 -22.14
CA VAL A 233 -0.76 36.54 -22.84
C VAL A 233 -1.12 35.43 -23.84
N VAL A 234 -1.89 34.44 -23.43
CA VAL A 234 -2.29 33.35 -24.34
C VAL A 234 -3.04 33.88 -25.57
N LEU A 235 -3.97 34.82 -25.37
CA LEU A 235 -4.73 35.45 -26.45
C LEU A 235 -3.85 36.34 -27.36
N SER A 236 -2.86 37.07 -26.82
CA SER A 236 -1.95 37.89 -27.63
C SER A 236 -1.03 37.03 -28.50
N GLU A 237 -0.69 35.83 -28.03
CA GLU A 237 0.21 34.91 -28.72
C GLU A 237 -0.48 34.01 -29.78
N PHE A 238 -1.81 33.99 -29.89
CA PHE A 238 -2.50 33.16 -30.89
C PHE A 238 -2.13 33.51 -32.33
N ALA A 239 -2.12 34.80 -32.68
CA ALA A 239 -1.76 35.22 -34.03
C ALA A 239 -0.27 34.95 -34.34
N PRO A 240 0.70 35.32 -33.49
CA PRO A 240 2.11 34.94 -33.64
C PRO A 240 2.35 33.42 -33.70
N LEU A 241 1.62 32.64 -32.91
CA LEU A 241 1.71 31.18 -32.93
C LEU A 241 1.26 30.62 -34.28
N VAL A 242 0.07 31.00 -34.75
CA VAL A 242 -0.53 30.49 -36.00
C VAL A 242 0.27 30.93 -37.22
N ALA A 243 0.59 32.22 -37.32
CA ALA A 243 1.29 32.76 -38.50
C ALA A 243 2.79 32.42 -38.50
N GLY A 244 3.44 32.43 -37.34
CA GLY A 244 4.88 32.25 -37.23
C GLY A 244 5.34 30.81 -36.97
N THR A 245 4.71 30.13 -36.00
CA THR A 245 5.15 28.78 -35.59
C THR A 245 4.43 27.68 -36.38
N LEU A 246 3.11 27.79 -36.53
CA LEU A 246 2.29 26.77 -37.20
C LEU A 246 2.25 26.99 -38.72
N ASN A 247 2.52 28.21 -39.21
CA ASN A 247 2.45 28.58 -40.63
C ASN A 247 1.08 28.26 -41.27
N ALA A 248 -0.01 28.52 -40.55
CA ALA A 248 -1.38 28.29 -40.99
C ALA A 248 -2.12 29.61 -41.29
N ALA A 249 -3.29 29.53 -41.93
CA ALA A 249 -4.05 30.69 -42.37
C ALA A 249 -4.69 31.46 -41.19
N PRO A 250 -4.97 32.77 -41.35
CA PRO A 250 -5.55 33.61 -40.28
C PRO A 250 -6.87 33.09 -39.70
N GLU A 251 -7.65 32.33 -40.48
CA GLU A 251 -8.91 31.71 -40.05
C GLU A 251 -8.69 30.72 -38.89
N VAL A 252 -7.50 30.14 -38.77
CA VAL A 252 -7.12 29.25 -37.66
C VAL A 252 -6.96 30.04 -36.35
N VAL A 253 -6.55 31.32 -36.40
CA VAL A 253 -6.56 32.20 -35.22
C VAL A 253 -8.00 32.37 -34.72
N THR A 254 -8.94 32.56 -35.63
CA THR A 254 -10.37 32.67 -35.31
C THR A 254 -10.91 31.38 -34.68
N LEU A 255 -10.48 30.21 -35.17
CA LEU A 255 -10.80 28.91 -34.55
C LEU A 255 -10.26 28.84 -33.11
N PHE A 256 -9.01 29.25 -32.87
CA PHE A 256 -8.40 29.21 -31.53
C PHE A 256 -9.14 30.13 -30.56
N LEU A 257 -9.49 31.33 -31.00
CA LEU A 257 -10.29 32.29 -30.22
C LEU A 257 -11.67 31.73 -29.87
N ALA A 258 -12.33 31.06 -30.83
CA ALA A 258 -13.63 30.45 -30.63
C ALA A 258 -13.57 29.30 -29.62
N VAL A 259 -12.63 28.36 -29.81
CA VAL A 259 -12.43 27.22 -28.89
C VAL A 259 -12.09 27.71 -27.49
N PHE A 260 -11.19 28.68 -27.37
CA PHE A 260 -10.80 29.25 -26.08
C PHE A 260 -12.00 29.89 -25.38
N SER A 261 -12.71 30.80 -26.06
CA SER A 261 -13.83 31.55 -25.47
C SER A 261 -15.00 30.66 -25.05
N LEU A 262 -15.39 29.70 -25.90
CA LEU A 262 -16.45 28.73 -25.58
C LEU A 262 -16.05 27.81 -24.43
N SER A 263 -14.78 27.42 -24.34
CA SER A 263 -14.28 26.56 -23.27
C SER A 263 -14.20 27.28 -21.92
N VAL A 264 -13.82 28.57 -21.89
CA VAL A 264 -13.89 29.38 -20.65
C VAL A 264 -15.35 29.49 -20.18
N ALA A 265 -16.28 29.73 -21.10
CA ALA A 265 -17.70 29.77 -20.79
C ALA A 265 -18.21 28.42 -20.22
N ALA A 266 -17.82 27.29 -20.83
CA ALA A 266 -18.16 25.96 -20.33
C ALA A 266 -17.58 25.71 -18.92
N GLY A 267 -16.33 26.10 -18.66
CA GLY A 267 -15.68 25.94 -17.37
C GLY A 267 -16.36 26.76 -16.27
N SER A 268 -16.76 27.99 -16.62
CA SER A 268 -17.47 28.91 -15.73
C SER A 268 -18.84 28.37 -15.30
N LEU A 269 -19.50 27.60 -16.17
CA LEU A 269 -20.77 26.91 -15.85
C LEU A 269 -20.55 25.58 -15.12
N LEU A 270 -19.47 24.85 -15.44
CA LEU A 270 -19.13 23.56 -14.85
C LEU A 270 -18.87 23.67 -13.34
N VAL A 271 -18.12 24.69 -12.92
CA VAL A 271 -17.75 24.84 -11.50
C VAL A 271 -18.95 25.05 -10.59
N ASN A 272 -20.02 25.70 -11.08
CA ASN A 272 -21.26 25.82 -10.34
C ASN A 272 -21.92 24.45 -10.08
N ARG A 273 -21.84 23.52 -11.05
CA ARG A 273 -22.32 22.14 -10.85
C ARG A 273 -21.44 21.37 -9.86
N LEU A 274 -20.12 21.55 -9.94
CA LEU A 274 -19.16 20.88 -9.05
C LEU A 274 -19.30 21.32 -7.58
N LEU A 275 -19.53 22.62 -7.37
CA LEU A 275 -19.66 23.21 -6.03
C LEU A 275 -21.10 23.23 -5.50
N LYS A 276 -22.09 22.79 -6.28
CA LYS A 276 -23.50 22.73 -5.89
C LYS A 276 -24.03 24.06 -5.32
N GLY A 277 -23.51 25.20 -5.79
CA GLY A 277 -23.86 26.54 -5.33
C GLY A 277 -23.14 27.04 -4.06
N GLU A 278 -22.26 26.25 -3.43
CA GLU A 278 -21.49 26.66 -2.25
C GLU A 278 -20.28 27.52 -2.62
N VAL A 279 -20.22 28.79 -2.19
CA VAL A 279 -19.06 29.67 -2.44
C VAL A 279 -17.81 29.12 -1.73
N SER A 280 -16.94 28.44 -2.48
CA SER A 280 -15.77 27.74 -1.94
C SER A 280 -14.63 27.67 -2.96
N ALA A 281 -13.39 27.79 -2.47
CA ALA A 281 -12.18 27.63 -3.28
C ALA A 281 -11.77 26.16 -3.52
N ARG A 282 -12.62 25.17 -3.18
CA ARG A 282 -12.26 23.73 -3.18
C ARG A 282 -11.62 23.24 -4.48
N TYR A 283 -12.09 23.70 -5.63
CA TYR A 283 -11.60 23.27 -6.96
C TYR A 283 -10.56 24.20 -7.57
N VAL A 284 -10.29 25.38 -6.97
CA VAL A 284 -9.32 26.36 -7.48
C VAL A 284 -7.92 25.76 -7.64
N PRO A 285 -7.37 24.98 -6.69
CA PRO A 285 -6.03 24.40 -6.86
C PRO A 285 -5.96 23.34 -7.95
N ILE A 286 -7.01 22.53 -8.09
CA ILE A 286 -7.09 21.50 -9.14
C ILE A 286 -7.17 22.18 -10.51
N ALA A 287 -7.97 23.24 -10.63
CA ALA A 287 -8.07 24.04 -11.84
C ALA A 287 -6.74 24.74 -12.18
N ALA A 288 -6.00 25.23 -11.18
CA ALA A 288 -4.68 25.81 -11.38
C ALA A 288 -3.65 24.79 -11.88
N ILE A 289 -3.67 23.56 -11.35
CA ILE A 289 -2.84 22.45 -11.85
C ILE A 289 -3.25 22.09 -13.28
N GLY A 290 -4.55 21.99 -13.57
CA GLY A 290 -5.06 21.75 -14.92
C GLY A 290 -4.55 22.80 -15.91
N LEU A 291 -4.68 24.08 -15.55
CA LEU A 291 -4.18 25.20 -16.34
C LEU A 291 -2.68 25.08 -16.63
N ALA A 292 -1.88 24.75 -15.61
CA ALA A 292 -0.44 24.56 -15.76
C ALA A 292 -0.08 23.36 -16.64
N VAL A 293 -0.75 22.22 -16.45
CA VAL A 293 -0.51 20.99 -17.21
C VAL A 293 -0.79 21.22 -18.69
N PHE A 294 -1.94 21.79 -19.04
CA PHE A 294 -2.28 22.05 -20.44
C PHE A 294 -1.42 23.15 -21.07
N LEU A 295 -0.91 24.13 -20.31
CA LEU A 295 0.09 25.09 -20.82
C LEU A 295 1.44 24.42 -21.13
N ILE A 296 1.89 23.51 -20.26
CA ILE A 296 3.13 22.75 -20.47
C ILE A 296 2.96 21.77 -21.63
N ASP A 297 1.81 21.11 -21.74
CA ASP A 297 1.52 20.21 -22.85
C ASP A 297 1.42 20.98 -24.16
N LEU A 298 0.74 22.14 -24.17
CA LEU A 298 0.69 23.04 -25.33
C LEU A 298 2.09 23.45 -25.80
N TRP A 299 3.02 23.71 -24.88
CA TRP A 299 4.42 23.99 -25.22
C TRP A 299 5.09 22.80 -25.93
N LEU A 300 4.92 21.58 -25.39
CA LEU A 300 5.51 20.36 -25.94
C LEU A 300 4.90 19.99 -27.30
N THR A 301 3.60 20.20 -27.47
CA THR A 301 2.85 19.87 -28.69
C THR A 301 3.11 20.90 -29.77
N SER A 302 2.93 22.20 -29.48
CA SER A 302 3.15 23.27 -30.47
C SER A 302 4.61 23.40 -30.91
N GLY A 303 5.58 23.08 -30.04
CA GLY A 303 6.99 23.08 -30.40
C GLY A 303 7.43 21.96 -31.36
N ARG A 304 6.59 20.95 -31.58
CA ARG A 304 6.85 19.80 -32.48
C ARG A 304 5.86 19.69 -33.63
N PHE A 305 4.87 20.57 -33.67
CA PHE A 305 3.80 20.54 -34.64
C PHE A 305 4.26 21.16 -35.96
N VAL A 306 4.00 20.47 -37.07
CA VAL A 306 4.33 20.91 -38.42
C VAL A 306 3.10 20.75 -39.28
N VAL A 307 2.64 21.84 -39.89
CA VAL A 307 1.51 21.80 -40.83
C VAL A 307 1.99 21.22 -42.16
N GLU A 308 1.22 20.28 -42.72
CA GLU A 308 1.56 19.61 -43.98
C GLU A 308 1.50 20.54 -45.20
N THR A 309 0.61 21.55 -45.15
CA THR A 309 0.42 22.55 -46.20
C THR A 309 0.64 23.97 -45.65
N PRO A 310 1.67 24.70 -46.08
CA PRO A 310 1.85 26.11 -45.71
C PRO A 310 0.61 26.94 -46.04
N GLY A 311 0.13 27.74 -45.06
CA GLY A 311 -1.10 28.51 -45.21
C GLY A 311 -2.37 27.65 -45.17
N ALA A 312 -2.35 26.50 -44.49
CA ALA A 312 -3.52 25.65 -44.30
C ALA A 312 -4.71 26.43 -43.73
N ASP A 313 -5.85 26.34 -44.41
CA ASP A 313 -7.14 26.79 -43.90
C ASP A 313 -7.62 25.91 -42.72
N ILE A 314 -8.80 26.20 -42.18
CA ILE A 314 -9.34 25.43 -41.04
C ILE A 314 -9.45 23.93 -41.37
N ALA A 315 -9.86 23.57 -42.58
CA ALA A 315 -10.08 22.17 -42.95
C ALA A 315 -8.74 21.42 -43.08
N ALA A 316 -7.76 22.02 -43.77
CA ALA A 316 -6.42 21.47 -43.90
C ALA A 316 -5.67 21.43 -42.56
N PHE A 317 -5.88 22.43 -41.69
CA PHE A 317 -5.35 22.42 -40.33
C PHE A 317 -5.93 21.25 -39.53
N LEU A 318 -7.25 21.07 -39.51
CA LEU A 318 -7.90 19.97 -38.77
C LEU A 318 -7.55 18.57 -39.30
N ALA A 319 -7.18 18.46 -40.58
CA ALA A 319 -6.70 17.23 -41.19
C ALA A 319 -5.26 16.86 -40.77
N THR A 320 -4.46 17.85 -40.34
CA THR A 320 -3.07 17.63 -39.92
C THR A 320 -3.02 16.83 -38.60
N PRO A 321 -2.26 15.72 -38.52
CA PRO A 321 -2.09 14.97 -37.28
C PRO A 321 -1.53 15.84 -36.14
N GLY A 322 -2.24 15.86 -35.01
CA GLY A 322 -1.86 16.65 -33.83
C GLY A 322 -2.67 17.94 -33.63
N SER A 323 -3.41 18.42 -34.64
CA SER A 323 -4.22 19.65 -34.54
C SER A 323 -5.32 19.54 -33.48
N TRP A 324 -5.96 18.37 -33.36
CA TRP A 324 -6.95 18.12 -32.31
C TRP A 324 -6.32 18.14 -30.91
N HIS A 325 -5.06 17.73 -30.75
CA HIS A 325 -4.35 17.83 -29.47
C HIS A 325 -4.14 19.29 -29.10
N LEU A 326 -3.67 20.13 -30.03
CA LEU A 326 -3.55 21.58 -29.79
C LEU A 326 -4.88 22.21 -29.37
N LEU A 327 -5.98 21.84 -30.04
CA LEU A 327 -7.31 22.34 -29.68
C LEU A 327 -7.78 21.82 -28.30
N ILE A 328 -7.44 20.58 -27.94
CA ILE A 328 -7.70 20.02 -26.61
C ILE A 328 -6.90 20.75 -25.54
N ASP A 329 -5.63 21.06 -25.79
CA ASP A 329 -4.80 21.82 -24.86
C ASP A 329 -5.37 23.23 -24.64
N LEU A 330 -5.72 23.93 -25.71
CA LEU A 330 -6.37 25.24 -25.65
C LEU A 330 -7.71 25.19 -24.90
N ALA A 331 -8.54 24.19 -25.20
CA ALA A 331 -9.80 23.97 -24.49
C ALA A 331 -9.56 23.65 -23.02
N GLY A 332 -8.54 22.86 -22.69
CA GLY A 332 -8.15 22.48 -21.33
C GLY A 332 -7.66 23.67 -20.50
N ILE A 333 -6.83 24.55 -21.09
CA ILE A 333 -6.38 25.83 -20.51
C ILE A 333 -7.61 26.68 -20.19
N ALA A 334 -8.47 26.90 -21.19
CA ALA A 334 -9.65 27.75 -21.07
C ALA A 334 -10.69 27.22 -20.07
N LEU A 335 -11.01 25.92 -20.13
CA LEU A 335 -11.94 25.25 -19.21
C LEU A 335 -11.45 25.36 -17.77
N SER A 336 -10.17 25.06 -17.53
CA SER A 336 -9.53 25.19 -16.23
C SER A 336 -9.58 26.62 -15.73
N GLY A 337 -9.36 27.59 -16.63
CA GLY A 337 -9.52 29.01 -16.38
C GLY A 337 -10.90 29.41 -15.85
N GLY A 338 -11.96 28.97 -16.51
CA GLY A 338 -13.34 29.23 -16.07
C GLY A 338 -13.65 28.62 -14.70
N VAL A 339 -13.16 27.39 -14.44
CA VAL A 339 -13.31 26.73 -13.13
C VAL A 339 -12.52 27.44 -12.03
N PHE A 340 -11.39 28.04 -12.40
CA PHE A 340 -10.49 28.74 -11.48
C PHE A 340 -11.05 30.12 -11.06
N VAL A 341 -11.52 30.93 -12.02
CA VAL A 341 -11.81 32.36 -11.77
C VAL A 341 -13.16 32.61 -11.09
N VAL A 342 -14.20 31.83 -11.43
CA VAL A 342 -15.57 32.06 -10.94
C VAL A 342 -15.69 31.96 -9.41
N PRO A 343 -15.12 30.93 -8.73
CA PRO A 343 -15.17 30.86 -7.28
C PRO A 343 -14.43 32.02 -6.60
N LEU A 344 -13.35 32.52 -7.19
CA LEU A 344 -12.59 33.63 -6.64
C LEU A 344 -13.38 34.94 -6.71
N TYR A 345 -14.10 35.20 -7.81
CA TYR A 345 -15.01 36.34 -7.88
C TYR A 345 -16.18 36.21 -6.90
N ALA A 346 -16.73 35.00 -6.73
CA ALA A 346 -17.79 34.78 -5.74
C ALA A 346 -17.28 34.99 -4.30
N ILE A 347 -16.04 34.60 -4.00
CA ILE A 347 -15.38 34.90 -2.72
C ILE A 347 -15.22 36.41 -2.54
N LEU A 348 -14.74 37.12 -3.57
CA LEU A 348 -14.56 38.57 -3.51
C LEU A 348 -15.90 39.30 -3.27
N GLN A 349 -16.99 38.82 -3.87
CA GLN A 349 -18.33 39.35 -3.65
C GLN A 349 -18.88 39.07 -2.25
N THR A 350 -18.58 37.91 -1.66
CA THR A 350 -19.19 37.48 -0.39
C THR A 350 -18.37 37.87 0.84
N TRP A 351 -17.05 37.79 0.76
CA TRP A 351 -16.14 38.03 1.90
C TRP A 351 -15.80 39.51 2.07
N SER A 352 -16.18 40.35 1.09
CA SER A 352 -16.08 41.80 1.19
C SER A 352 -17.28 42.40 1.92
N ALA A 353 -17.01 43.33 2.84
CA ALA A 353 -18.03 44.12 3.52
C ALA A 353 -18.92 44.86 2.49
N PRO A 354 -20.26 44.84 2.64
CA PRO A 354 -21.19 45.45 1.68
C PRO A 354 -20.87 46.91 1.33
N GLU A 355 -20.38 47.70 2.30
CA GLU A 355 -20.12 49.14 2.21
C GLU A 355 -18.84 49.46 1.41
N LYS A 356 -17.99 48.46 1.21
CA LYS A 356 -16.70 48.57 0.50
C LYS A 356 -16.58 47.58 -0.66
N ARG A 357 -17.66 46.87 -0.99
CA ARG A 357 -17.63 45.78 -1.96
C ARG A 357 -17.25 46.27 -3.36
N SER A 358 -17.84 47.38 -3.82
CA SER A 358 -17.52 47.90 -5.15
C SER A 358 -16.09 48.46 -5.20
N GLN A 359 -15.61 49.07 -4.11
CA GLN A 359 -14.21 49.47 -3.96
C GLN A 359 -13.22 48.29 -4.03
N ILE A 360 -13.53 47.15 -3.41
CA ILE A 360 -12.67 45.96 -3.46
C ILE A 360 -12.67 45.35 -4.88
N ILE A 361 -13.82 45.34 -5.57
CA ILE A 361 -13.88 44.94 -6.99
C ILE A 361 -13.09 45.91 -7.88
N ALA A 362 -13.15 47.21 -7.59
CA ALA A 362 -12.32 48.19 -8.28
C ALA A 362 -10.82 47.95 -8.04
N ALA A 363 -10.42 47.60 -6.81
CA ALA A 363 -9.04 47.25 -6.48
C ALA A 363 -8.58 46.02 -7.27
N ASN A 364 -9.45 45.02 -7.42
CA ASN A 364 -9.20 43.87 -8.29
C ASN A 364 -8.93 44.30 -9.75
N ASN A 365 -9.73 45.21 -10.30
CA ASN A 365 -9.53 45.69 -11.68
C ASN A 365 -8.17 46.40 -11.85
N VAL A 366 -7.77 47.21 -10.87
CA VAL A 366 -6.45 47.89 -10.88
C VAL A 366 -5.31 46.88 -10.83
N ILE A 367 -5.36 45.89 -9.93
CA ILE A 367 -4.33 44.85 -9.83
C ILE A 367 -4.30 44.00 -11.10
N ASN A 368 -5.46 43.61 -11.65
CA ASN A 368 -5.53 42.87 -12.91
C ASN A 368 -4.83 43.63 -14.04
N ALA A 369 -5.10 44.93 -14.18
CA ALA A 369 -4.47 45.77 -15.19
C ALA A 369 -2.94 45.87 -14.97
N MET A 370 -2.49 46.11 -13.72
CA MET A 370 -1.05 46.18 -13.39
C MET A 370 -0.31 44.88 -13.69
N VAL A 371 -0.85 43.74 -13.23
CA VAL A 371 -0.21 42.42 -13.44
C VAL A 371 -0.22 42.06 -14.92
N THR A 372 -1.29 42.36 -15.66
CA THR A 372 -1.36 42.11 -17.11
C THR A 372 -0.30 42.91 -17.85
N VAL A 373 -0.17 44.21 -17.58
CA VAL A 373 0.86 45.06 -18.21
C VAL A 373 2.27 44.58 -17.87
N ALA A 374 2.52 44.22 -16.60
CA ALA A 374 3.82 43.67 -16.19
C ALA A 374 4.13 42.35 -16.90
N MET A 375 3.16 41.44 -17.03
CA MET A 375 3.33 40.17 -17.73
C MET A 375 3.57 40.37 -19.23
N VAL A 376 2.84 41.27 -19.89
CA VAL A 376 3.08 41.61 -21.30
C VAL A 376 4.49 42.19 -21.51
N ALA A 377 4.98 43.02 -20.59
CA ALA A 377 6.35 43.53 -20.65
C ALA A 377 7.40 42.41 -20.50
N VAL A 378 7.18 41.47 -19.58
CA VAL A 378 8.04 40.28 -19.41
C VAL A 378 8.05 39.42 -20.68
N VAL A 379 6.87 39.14 -21.25
CA VAL A 379 6.74 38.36 -22.50
C VAL A 379 7.44 39.07 -23.66
N THR A 380 7.26 40.38 -23.79
CA THR A 380 7.93 41.20 -24.80
C THR A 380 9.46 41.14 -24.65
N ALA A 381 9.98 41.22 -23.42
CA ALA A 381 11.41 41.07 -23.15
C ALA A 381 11.92 39.65 -23.48
N MET A 382 11.14 38.61 -23.21
CA MET A 382 11.48 37.23 -23.57
C MET A 382 11.53 37.03 -25.08
N LEU A 383 10.56 37.57 -25.84
CA LEU A 383 10.55 37.56 -27.31
C LEU A 383 11.75 38.30 -27.88
N ALA A 384 12.06 39.50 -27.35
CA ALA A 384 13.24 40.26 -27.74
C ALA A 384 14.56 39.52 -27.44
N GLY A 385 14.57 38.69 -26.38
CA GLY A 385 15.67 37.79 -26.04
C GLY A 385 15.76 36.50 -26.88
N GLY A 386 14.92 36.34 -27.92
CA GLY A 386 14.94 35.20 -28.82
C GLY A 386 14.12 33.98 -28.38
N SER A 387 13.26 34.13 -27.37
CA SER A 387 12.34 33.04 -26.97
C SER A 387 11.27 32.81 -28.04
N SER A 388 10.97 31.56 -28.36
CA SER A 388 9.86 31.21 -29.25
C SER A 388 8.51 31.31 -28.55
N VAL A 389 7.42 31.44 -29.33
CA VAL A 389 6.05 31.49 -28.78
C VAL A 389 5.70 30.23 -27.97
N PRO A 390 5.99 28.99 -28.43
CA PRO A 390 5.87 27.82 -27.57
C PRO A 390 6.65 27.94 -26.26
N GLY A 391 7.86 28.49 -26.29
CA GLY A 391 8.68 28.71 -25.10
C GLY A 391 8.02 29.62 -24.05
N ILE A 392 7.22 30.60 -24.48
CA ILE A 392 6.42 31.45 -23.60
C ILE A 392 5.35 30.61 -22.88
N PHE A 393 4.64 29.73 -23.58
CA PHE A 393 3.65 28.84 -22.94
C PHE A 393 4.30 27.91 -21.92
N GLY A 394 5.51 27.41 -22.20
CA GLY A 394 6.27 26.58 -21.26
C GLY A 394 6.62 27.35 -19.98
N ALA A 395 7.17 28.56 -20.12
CA ALA A 395 7.50 29.42 -18.98
C ALA A 395 6.25 29.78 -18.15
N LEU A 396 5.15 30.12 -18.82
CA LEU A 396 3.87 30.43 -18.19
C LEU A 396 3.27 29.21 -17.47
N GLY A 397 3.41 28.02 -18.06
CA GLY A 397 2.98 26.74 -17.49
C GLY A 397 3.73 26.38 -16.20
N PHE A 398 5.06 26.48 -16.20
CA PHE A 398 5.86 26.23 -14.99
C PHE A 398 5.64 27.28 -13.89
N ALA A 399 5.46 28.55 -14.27
CA ALA A 399 5.11 29.61 -13.31
C ALA A 399 3.73 29.34 -12.68
N THR A 400 2.75 28.95 -13.50
CA THR A 400 1.39 28.59 -13.04
C THR A 400 1.43 27.35 -12.14
N LEU A 401 2.25 26.34 -12.46
CA LEU A 401 2.43 25.14 -11.64
C LEU A 401 2.98 25.51 -10.25
N SER A 402 3.97 26.38 -10.20
CA SER A 402 4.58 26.85 -8.95
C SER A 402 3.55 27.54 -8.07
N ILE A 403 2.75 28.44 -8.64
CA ILE A 403 1.68 29.16 -7.95
C ILE A 403 0.56 28.19 -7.49
N ALA A 404 0.21 27.20 -8.30
CA ALA A 404 -0.78 26.18 -7.97
C ALA A 404 -0.34 25.33 -6.75
N LEU A 405 0.93 24.93 -6.71
CA LEU A 405 1.50 24.16 -5.60
C LEU A 405 1.55 24.99 -4.31
N ILE A 406 1.95 26.26 -4.40
CA ILE A 406 1.92 27.19 -3.25
C ILE A 406 0.48 27.38 -2.75
N SER A 407 -0.49 27.49 -3.65
CA SER A 407 -1.90 27.65 -3.31
C SER A 407 -2.47 26.42 -2.59
N CYS A 408 -2.06 25.20 -2.99
CA CYS A 408 -2.43 23.96 -2.28
C CYS A 408 -1.96 23.96 -0.82
N TRP A 409 -0.81 24.60 -0.53
CA TRP A 409 -0.23 24.64 0.81
C TRP A 409 -0.98 25.57 1.78
N LEU A 410 -1.76 26.52 1.24
CA LEU A 410 -2.53 27.50 2.00
C LEU A 410 -3.97 27.06 2.32
N LEU A 411 -4.38 25.85 1.89
CA LEU A 411 -5.74 25.33 2.06
C LEU A 411 -6.09 24.96 3.52
N PRO A 412 -7.39 24.92 3.87
CA PRO A 412 -7.88 24.38 5.15
C PRO A 412 -7.47 22.92 5.38
N GLU A 413 -7.28 22.53 6.65
CA GLU A 413 -6.80 21.20 7.08
C GLU A 413 -7.57 20.04 6.44
N THR A 414 -8.91 20.13 6.40
CA THR A 414 -9.78 19.09 5.86
C THR A 414 -9.55 18.86 4.36
N VAL A 415 -9.31 19.93 3.61
CA VAL A 415 -9.03 19.88 2.17
C VAL A 415 -7.63 19.31 1.94
N PHE A 416 -6.63 19.77 2.71
CA PHE A 416 -5.26 19.26 2.61
C PHE A 416 -5.20 17.75 2.89
N LYS A 417 -5.88 17.28 3.93
CA LYS A 417 -6.00 15.85 4.27
C LYS A 417 -6.69 15.05 3.16
N ALA A 418 -7.73 15.59 2.52
CA ALA A 418 -8.41 14.94 1.40
C ALA A 418 -7.53 14.83 0.14
N VAL A 419 -6.74 15.87 -0.16
CA VAL A 419 -5.79 15.84 -1.28
C VAL A 419 -4.71 14.79 -1.04
N VAL A 420 -4.07 14.79 0.14
CA VAL A 420 -3.02 13.81 0.49
C VAL A 420 -3.58 12.38 0.45
N ARG A 421 -4.77 12.16 1.00
CA ARG A 421 -5.46 10.86 0.95
C ARG A 421 -5.70 10.40 -0.48
N THR A 422 -6.16 11.30 -1.36
CA THR A 422 -6.42 10.98 -2.77
C THR A 422 -5.12 10.67 -3.51
N ALA A 423 -4.07 11.46 -3.30
CA ALA A 423 -2.76 11.22 -3.86
C ALA A 423 -2.18 9.85 -3.43
N LEU A 424 -2.30 9.51 -2.14
CA LEU A 424 -1.86 8.20 -1.64
C LEU A 424 -2.70 7.05 -2.22
N ARG A 425 -4.02 7.21 -2.35
CA ARG A 425 -4.87 6.21 -3.01
C ARG A 425 -4.49 5.98 -4.47
N LEU A 426 -4.20 7.04 -5.23
CA LEU A 426 -3.80 6.93 -6.63
C LEU A 426 -2.39 6.33 -6.76
N ALA A 427 -1.43 6.79 -5.96
CA ALA A 427 -0.04 6.36 -6.05
C ALA A 427 0.16 4.93 -5.50
N TYR A 428 -0.44 4.58 -4.36
CA TYR A 428 -0.17 3.32 -3.66
C TYR A 428 -1.37 2.37 -3.60
N ARG A 429 -2.50 2.70 -4.25
CA ARG A 429 -3.73 1.89 -4.22
C ARG A 429 -4.11 1.50 -2.79
N VAL A 430 -4.08 2.50 -1.90
CA VAL A 430 -4.27 2.27 -0.46
C VAL A 430 -5.67 1.73 -0.19
N GLU A 431 -5.72 0.51 0.36
CA GLU A 431 -6.94 -0.12 0.85
C GLU A 431 -7.00 -0.02 2.38
N VAL A 432 -8.20 0.24 2.90
CA VAL A 432 -8.43 0.33 4.34
C VAL A 432 -9.49 -0.69 4.72
N ALA A 433 -9.09 -1.69 5.48
CA ALA A 433 -9.97 -2.73 6.03
C ALA A 433 -10.23 -2.46 7.52
N GLY A 434 -11.43 -2.80 8.00
CA GLY A 434 -11.79 -2.63 9.41
C GLY A 434 -12.02 -1.17 9.83
N ALA A 435 -12.38 -0.27 8.91
CA ALA A 435 -12.60 1.14 9.21
C ALA A 435 -13.64 1.38 10.33
N ALA A 436 -14.59 0.45 10.53
CA ALA A 436 -15.54 0.48 11.64
C ALA A 436 -14.90 0.36 13.04
N ASN A 437 -13.69 -0.19 13.12
CA ASN A 437 -12.91 -0.30 14.36
C ASN A 437 -12.05 0.94 14.65
N MET A 438 -12.06 1.96 13.77
CA MET A 438 -11.30 3.18 14.01
C MET A 438 -11.93 3.99 15.15
N PRO A 439 -11.10 4.59 16.02
CA PRO A 439 -11.61 5.44 17.09
C PRO A 439 -12.33 6.65 16.52
N ALA A 440 -13.47 7.01 17.10
CA ALA A 440 -14.19 8.21 16.70
C ALA A 440 -13.39 9.49 17.04
N PRO A 441 -13.58 10.61 16.31
CA PRO A 441 -12.97 11.88 16.69
C PRO A 441 -13.30 12.25 18.15
N GLY A 442 -12.27 12.43 18.98
CA GLY A 442 -12.42 12.73 20.42
C GLY A 442 -12.53 11.51 21.34
N GLU A 443 -12.42 10.29 20.81
CA GLU A 443 -12.41 9.06 21.60
C GLU A 443 -10.99 8.75 22.13
N ARG A 444 -10.92 8.41 23.42
CA ARG A 444 -9.68 7.94 24.05
C ARG A 444 -9.29 6.56 23.51
N ALA A 445 -8.17 6.48 22.81
CA ALA A 445 -7.65 5.22 22.29
C ALA A 445 -6.13 5.28 22.13
N VAL A 446 -5.47 4.13 22.29
CA VAL A 446 -4.05 3.95 21.96
C VAL A 446 -3.96 3.10 20.70
N VAL A 447 -3.65 3.74 19.57
CA VAL A 447 -3.46 3.05 18.29
C VAL A 447 -2.03 2.54 18.22
N VAL A 448 -1.86 1.22 18.17
CA VAL A 448 -0.54 0.58 18.08
C VAL A 448 -0.33 0.02 16.68
N VAL A 449 0.83 0.32 16.09
CA VAL A 449 1.08 0.05 14.66
C VAL A 449 2.47 -0.55 14.46
N ASN A 450 2.61 -1.50 13.52
CA ASN A 450 3.92 -1.95 13.05
C ASN A 450 4.62 -0.82 12.25
N HIS A 451 5.94 -0.75 12.31
CA HIS A 451 6.69 0.34 11.68
C HIS A 451 7.64 -0.17 10.59
N VAL A 452 7.20 -0.07 9.33
CA VAL A 452 7.83 -0.67 8.15
C VAL A 452 8.44 0.33 7.16
N SER A 453 8.03 1.60 7.18
CA SER A 453 8.52 2.63 6.25
C SER A 453 8.40 4.06 6.81
N PHE A 454 9.04 5.02 6.13
CA PHE A 454 8.82 6.44 6.41
C PHE A 454 7.43 6.95 5.97
N LEU A 455 6.67 6.19 5.17
CA LEU A 455 5.30 6.55 4.78
C LEU A 455 4.29 6.30 5.89
N ASP A 456 4.62 5.48 6.88
CA ASP A 456 3.66 4.97 7.87
C ASP A 456 2.95 6.08 8.63
N GLY A 457 3.70 7.08 9.11
CA GLY A 457 3.13 8.25 9.78
C GLY A 457 2.20 9.05 8.87
N LEU A 458 2.58 9.24 7.60
CA LEU A 458 1.78 9.96 6.61
C LEU A 458 0.48 9.20 6.26
N LEU A 459 0.57 7.88 6.09
CA LEU A 459 -0.57 6.99 5.85
C LEU A 459 -1.57 7.09 7.01
N LEU A 460 -1.11 6.91 8.25
CA LEU A 460 -1.96 7.00 9.42
C LEU A 460 -2.57 8.40 9.58
N ALA A 461 -1.79 9.47 9.35
CA ALA A 461 -2.30 10.84 9.43
C ALA A 461 -3.38 11.15 8.37
N ALA A 462 -3.25 10.60 7.16
CA ALA A 462 -4.21 10.81 6.08
C ALA A 462 -5.50 9.97 6.24
N PHE A 463 -5.37 8.74 6.74
CA PHE A 463 -6.47 7.76 6.76
C PHE A 463 -7.18 7.62 8.12
N LEU A 464 -6.54 7.92 9.25
CA LEU A 464 -7.24 7.96 10.54
C LEU A 464 -8.20 9.15 10.62
N PRO A 465 -9.33 9.00 11.34
CA PRO A 465 -10.29 10.09 11.55
C PRO A 465 -9.71 11.20 12.45
N GLY A 466 -10.26 12.40 12.34
CA GLY A 466 -9.84 13.55 13.14
C GLY A 466 -8.38 13.94 12.93
N LYS A 467 -7.77 14.53 13.96
CA LYS A 467 -6.35 14.88 14.00
C LYS A 467 -5.63 13.98 15.01
N PRO A 468 -5.11 12.82 14.58
CA PRO A 468 -4.46 11.88 15.49
C PRO A 468 -3.23 12.53 16.14
N THR A 469 -2.95 12.19 17.39
CA THR A 469 -1.74 12.63 18.07
C THR A 469 -0.65 11.57 17.93
N PHE A 470 0.50 11.90 17.36
CA PHE A 470 1.63 10.99 17.22
C PHE A 470 2.68 11.25 18.29
N ALA A 471 3.19 10.19 18.92
CA ALA A 471 4.40 10.25 19.72
C ALA A 471 5.63 10.32 18.79
N ILE A 472 6.26 11.49 18.66
CA ILE A 472 7.40 11.71 17.76
C ILE A 472 8.60 12.25 18.54
N HIS A 473 9.81 11.89 18.14
CA HIS A 473 11.02 12.45 18.73
C HIS A 473 11.12 13.97 18.48
N SER A 474 11.51 14.74 19.50
CA SER A 474 11.50 16.22 19.50
C SER A 474 12.26 16.86 18.33
N ARG A 475 13.39 16.26 17.92
CA ARG A 475 14.18 16.71 16.76
C ARG A 475 13.40 16.64 15.44
N PHE A 476 12.59 15.60 15.27
CA PHE A 476 11.82 15.36 14.04
C PHE A 476 10.63 16.33 13.95
N ALA A 477 9.98 16.61 15.09
CA ALA A 477 8.88 17.57 15.16
C ALA A 477 9.31 19.02 14.83
N ARG A 478 10.56 19.38 15.09
CA ARG A 478 11.11 20.73 14.80
C ARG A 478 11.67 20.88 13.39
N ALA A 479 11.74 19.82 12.59
CA ALA A 479 12.30 19.90 11.25
C ALA A 479 11.41 20.75 10.33
N TRP A 480 12.02 21.62 9.51
CA TRP A 480 11.30 22.54 8.62
C TRP A 480 10.38 21.80 7.65
N TRP A 481 10.83 20.66 7.13
CA TRP A 481 10.07 19.82 6.19
C TRP A 481 8.91 19.07 6.86
N MET A 482 8.86 18.99 8.20
CA MET A 482 7.77 18.39 8.96
C MET A 482 6.62 19.37 9.20
N GLN A 483 6.89 20.69 9.19
CA GLN A 483 5.89 21.73 9.47
C GLN A 483 4.63 21.62 8.59
N PRO A 484 4.73 21.34 7.27
CA PRO A 484 3.55 21.08 6.44
C PRO A 484 2.75 19.85 6.87
N LEU A 485 3.43 18.79 7.34
CA LEU A 485 2.81 17.52 7.74
C LEU A 485 2.09 17.61 9.08
N LEU A 486 2.49 18.53 9.97
CA LEU A 486 1.79 18.83 11.24
C LEU A 486 0.37 19.38 11.04
N LYS A 487 -0.01 19.74 9.81
CA LYS A 487 -1.42 20.02 9.49
C LYS A 487 -2.29 18.75 9.52
N LEU A 488 -1.72 17.57 9.28
CA LEU A 488 -2.47 16.31 9.21
C LEU A 488 -2.63 15.62 10.57
N PHE A 489 -1.80 15.99 11.55
CA PHE A 489 -1.72 15.32 12.84
C PHE A 489 -1.09 16.22 13.91
N ASP A 490 -1.34 15.93 15.18
CA ASP A 490 -0.68 16.61 16.29
C ASP A 490 0.60 15.87 16.67
N ALA A 491 1.73 16.57 16.73
CA ALA A 491 2.97 15.99 17.22
C ALA A 491 3.06 16.13 18.74
N PHE A 492 3.19 14.99 19.42
CA PHE A 492 3.55 14.93 20.83
C PHE A 492 5.04 14.62 20.95
N PRO A 493 5.89 15.59 21.33
CA PRO A 493 7.31 15.36 21.48
C PRO A 493 7.56 14.41 22.65
N VAL A 494 8.08 13.22 22.37
CA VAL A 494 8.45 12.22 23.37
C VAL A 494 9.97 12.13 23.43
N ASP A 495 10.51 12.37 24.62
CA ASP A 495 11.88 11.99 24.95
C ASP A 495 11.86 10.63 25.66
N PRO A 496 12.41 9.56 25.06
CA PRO A 496 12.47 8.22 25.67
C PRO A 496 13.27 8.17 26.97
N THR A 497 14.17 9.14 27.17
CA THR A 497 15.02 9.22 28.37
C THR A 497 14.32 9.92 29.54
N ASN A 498 13.18 10.59 29.28
CA ASN A 498 12.44 11.34 30.29
C ASN A 498 11.19 10.58 30.77
N PRO A 499 11.12 10.13 32.04
CA PRO A 499 9.95 9.47 32.62
C PRO A 499 8.66 10.32 32.58
N MET A 500 8.77 11.65 32.51
CA MET A 500 7.61 12.56 32.43
C MET A 500 6.87 12.45 31.09
N SER A 501 7.56 12.05 30.01
CA SER A 501 6.94 11.86 28.69
C SER A 501 5.82 10.81 28.74
N ALA A 502 6.02 9.73 29.51
CA ALA A 502 5.00 8.68 29.68
C ALA A 502 3.78 9.16 30.46
N LYS A 503 3.97 9.96 31.52
CA LYS A 503 2.87 10.59 32.27
C LYS A 503 2.07 11.55 31.40
N ALA A 504 2.77 12.33 30.57
CA ALA A 504 2.14 13.30 29.70
C ALA A 504 1.34 12.64 28.55
N MET A 505 1.83 11.52 28.00
CA MET A 505 1.05 10.67 27.08
C MET A 505 -0.22 10.10 27.75
N VAL A 506 -0.12 9.60 28.98
CA VAL A 506 -1.30 9.14 29.74
C VAL A 506 -2.33 10.25 29.93
N LYS A 507 -1.87 11.47 30.26
CA LYS A 507 -2.75 12.65 30.39
C LYS A 507 -3.45 12.99 29.06
N ALA A 508 -2.71 13.03 27.95
CA ALA A 508 -3.27 13.34 26.64
C ALA A 508 -4.36 12.34 26.22
N VAL A 509 -4.17 11.04 26.47
CA VAL A 509 -5.18 10.01 26.18
C VAL A 509 -6.41 10.17 27.09
N ARG A 510 -6.23 10.49 28.37
CA ARG A 510 -7.34 10.76 29.30
C ARG A 510 -8.17 12.00 28.91
N GLU A 511 -7.56 12.97 28.25
CA GLU A 511 -8.23 14.15 27.67
C GLU A 511 -9.00 13.86 26.37
N GLY A 512 -9.18 12.58 26.00
CA GLY A 512 -9.96 12.18 24.82
C GLY A 512 -9.16 12.19 23.52
N ARG A 513 -7.82 12.25 23.57
CA ARG A 513 -7.00 12.19 22.35
C ARG A 513 -6.73 10.76 21.93
N THR A 514 -6.86 10.49 20.64
CA THR A 514 -6.35 9.27 20.02
C THR A 514 -4.83 9.37 19.85
N LEU A 515 -4.10 8.55 20.60
CA LEU A 515 -2.64 8.53 20.59
C LEU A 515 -2.13 7.38 19.71
N VAL A 516 -1.39 7.71 18.66
CA VAL A 516 -0.73 6.77 17.76
C VAL A 516 0.69 6.53 18.23
N ILE A 517 1.03 5.25 18.46
CA ILE A 517 2.34 4.83 18.93
C ILE A 517 2.87 3.70 18.04
N PHE A 518 4.13 3.81 17.63
CA PHE A 518 4.88 2.72 17.01
C PHE A 518 5.65 1.98 18.11
N PRO A 519 5.20 0.80 18.60
CA PRO A 519 5.79 0.18 19.78
C PRO A 519 7.24 -0.29 19.60
N GLU A 520 7.69 -0.43 18.35
CA GLU A 520 9.07 -0.79 17.99
C GLU A 520 10.06 0.37 18.22
N GLY A 521 9.57 1.61 18.29
CA GLY A 521 10.39 2.82 18.48
C GLY A 521 11.30 3.19 17.30
N ARG A 522 11.35 2.36 16.25
CA ARG A 522 12.14 2.56 15.03
C ARG A 522 11.48 1.84 13.85
N ILE A 523 11.82 2.28 12.64
CA ILE A 523 11.48 1.54 11.41
C ILE A 523 12.26 0.22 11.40
N THR A 524 11.57 -0.87 11.07
CA THR A 524 12.16 -2.21 10.96
C THR A 524 13.32 -2.24 9.95
N VAL A 525 14.34 -3.03 10.28
CA VAL A 525 15.49 -3.31 9.39
C VAL A 525 15.57 -4.79 9.01
N THR A 526 14.59 -5.59 9.43
CA THR A 526 14.50 -7.02 9.14
C THR A 526 13.27 -7.35 8.31
N GLY A 527 12.22 -6.52 8.37
CA GLY A 527 10.95 -6.73 7.68
C GLY A 527 9.92 -7.48 8.54
N ALA A 528 10.33 -7.99 9.69
CA ALA A 528 9.44 -8.51 10.72
C ALA A 528 9.41 -7.58 11.94
N LEU A 529 8.60 -7.97 12.93
CA LEU A 529 8.44 -7.26 14.19
C LEU A 529 9.77 -7.23 14.97
N MET A 530 10.25 -6.04 15.29
CA MET A 530 11.43 -5.86 16.14
C MET A 530 11.06 -5.83 17.63
N LYS A 531 12.03 -5.47 18.49
CA LYS A 531 11.82 -5.29 19.93
C LYS A 531 10.67 -4.32 20.18
N ILE A 532 9.65 -4.80 20.89
CA ILE A 532 8.55 -3.99 21.39
C ILE A 532 8.92 -3.43 22.77
N PHE A 533 8.74 -2.13 22.94
CA PHE A 533 8.91 -1.49 24.25
C PHE A 533 7.66 -1.67 25.11
N ASP A 534 7.84 -1.78 26.43
CA ASP A 534 6.73 -1.97 27.38
C ASP A 534 5.91 -0.69 27.62
N GLY A 535 6.48 0.48 27.29
CA GLY A 535 5.91 1.79 27.57
C GLY A 535 4.50 2.01 27.02
N PRO A 536 4.21 1.70 25.74
CA PRO A 536 2.88 1.88 25.15
C PRO A 536 1.81 1.02 25.84
N GLY A 537 2.14 -0.20 26.26
CA GLY A 537 1.22 -1.07 27.01
C GLY A 537 0.86 -0.46 28.37
N MET A 538 1.83 0.16 29.04
CA MET A 538 1.59 0.89 30.29
C MET A 538 0.78 2.18 30.10
N VAL A 539 0.90 2.86 28.95
CA VAL A 539 0.09 4.05 28.65
C VAL A 539 -1.38 3.67 28.53
N ALA A 540 -1.69 2.60 27.81
CA ALA A 540 -3.06 2.10 27.65
C ALA A 540 -3.67 1.66 29.01
N ASP A 541 -2.93 0.88 29.80
CA ASP A 541 -3.36 0.44 31.14
C ASP A 541 -3.65 1.63 32.07
N ARG A 542 -2.73 2.61 32.16
CA ARG A 542 -2.91 3.76 33.06
C ARG A 542 -3.95 4.77 32.58
N ALA A 543 -4.16 4.89 31.27
CA ALA A 543 -5.17 5.78 30.70
C ALA A 543 -6.58 5.16 30.71
N ASP A 544 -6.70 3.87 31.07
CA ASP A 544 -7.94 3.07 30.89
C ASP A 544 -8.47 3.23 29.45
N ALA A 545 -7.56 3.08 28.48
CA ALA A 545 -7.86 3.26 27.07
C ALA A 545 -7.75 1.93 26.32
N PRO A 546 -8.67 1.65 25.39
CA PRO A 546 -8.54 0.50 24.51
C PRO A 546 -7.32 0.65 23.59
N ILE A 547 -6.70 -0.48 23.28
CA ILE A 547 -5.63 -0.59 22.29
C ILE A 547 -6.26 -0.98 20.96
N VAL A 548 -6.01 -0.19 19.93
CA VAL A 548 -6.48 -0.46 18.57
C VAL A 548 -5.28 -0.88 17.71
N PRO A 549 -5.12 -2.17 17.39
CA PRO A 549 -4.02 -2.64 16.57
C PRO A 549 -4.28 -2.30 15.10
N VAL A 550 -3.30 -1.68 14.45
CA VAL A 550 -3.35 -1.36 13.01
C VAL A 550 -2.13 -1.96 12.32
N ARG A 551 -2.36 -2.79 11.30
CA ARG A 551 -1.28 -3.27 10.43
C ARG A 551 -1.16 -2.40 9.19
N ILE A 552 0.05 -1.97 8.91
CA ILE A 552 0.48 -1.44 7.62
C ILE A 552 1.19 -2.56 6.87
N ASP A 553 0.66 -2.94 5.71
CA ASP A 553 1.26 -3.92 4.81
C ASP A 553 1.51 -3.32 3.42
N GLY A 554 2.54 -3.80 2.73
CA GLY A 554 2.98 -3.32 1.42
C GLY A 554 3.98 -2.15 1.47
N ALA A 555 3.94 -1.31 2.50
CA ALA A 555 4.82 -0.15 2.63
C ALA A 555 6.30 -0.55 2.83
N GLN A 556 6.58 -1.75 3.35
CA GLN A 556 7.93 -2.34 3.43
C GLN A 556 8.59 -2.57 2.06
N TYR A 557 7.79 -2.68 0.99
CA TYR A 557 8.29 -2.81 -0.37
C TYR A 557 8.44 -1.46 -1.07
N SER A 558 8.18 -0.35 -0.39
CA SER A 558 8.40 0.98 -0.97
C SER A 558 9.86 1.40 -0.88
N ARG A 559 10.30 2.32 -1.75
CA ARG A 559 11.63 2.95 -1.63
C ARG A 559 11.82 3.77 -0.35
N PHE A 560 10.75 4.00 0.41
CA PHE A 560 10.76 4.66 1.72
C PHE A 560 10.96 3.67 2.88
N SER A 561 11.20 2.39 2.60
CA SER A 561 11.59 1.40 3.61
C SER A 561 13.12 1.36 3.82
N ARG A 562 13.56 0.82 4.96
CA ARG A 562 14.97 0.55 5.27
C ARG A 562 15.44 -0.84 4.81
N LEU A 563 14.61 -1.58 4.08
CA LEU A 563 14.88 -2.97 3.68
C LEU A 563 15.66 -3.11 2.36
N LYS A 564 16.42 -2.10 1.95
CA LYS A 564 17.29 -2.20 0.77
C LYS A 564 18.25 -3.40 0.93
N GLY A 565 18.28 -4.28 -0.05
CA GLY A 565 19.07 -5.52 -0.04
C GLY A 565 18.39 -6.72 0.65
N LYS A 566 17.38 -6.49 1.51
CA LYS A 566 16.61 -7.56 2.19
C LYS A 566 15.23 -7.79 1.59
N ALA A 567 14.69 -6.78 0.90
CA ALA A 567 13.45 -6.85 0.13
C ALA A 567 13.62 -6.15 -1.23
N ARG A 568 12.82 -6.54 -2.22
CA ARG A 568 12.73 -5.84 -3.50
C ARG A 568 11.87 -4.61 -3.32
N LEU A 569 12.42 -3.46 -3.65
CA LEU A 569 11.74 -2.18 -3.50
C LEU A 569 11.11 -1.73 -4.82
N HIS A 570 9.89 -1.23 -4.72
CA HIS A 570 9.05 -0.70 -5.78
C HIS A 570 8.74 0.77 -5.48
N TRP A 571 8.47 1.58 -6.51
CA TRP A 571 8.07 2.97 -6.31
C TRP A 571 6.65 3.09 -5.73
N PHE A 572 5.74 2.26 -6.23
CA PHE A 572 4.30 2.37 -5.97
C PHE A 572 3.69 1.00 -5.61
N PRO A 573 4.19 0.31 -4.56
CA PRO A 573 3.58 -0.93 -4.11
C PRO A 573 2.14 -0.69 -3.64
N LYS A 574 1.29 -1.71 -3.76
CA LYS A 574 -0.03 -1.68 -3.13
C LYS A 574 0.16 -1.64 -1.61
N ILE A 575 -0.57 -0.78 -0.91
CA ILE A 575 -0.52 -0.66 0.56
C ILE A 575 -1.89 -0.98 1.15
N ALA A 576 -1.91 -1.80 2.20
CA ALA A 576 -3.12 -2.14 2.96
C ALA A 576 -2.99 -1.65 4.40
N LEU A 577 -4.03 -0.98 4.90
CA LEU A 577 -4.19 -0.58 6.29
C LEU A 577 -5.32 -1.41 6.89
N THR A 578 -5.00 -2.31 7.82
CA THR A 578 -6.00 -3.18 8.46
C THR A 578 -6.14 -2.82 9.93
N VAL A 579 -7.33 -2.36 10.32
CA VAL A 579 -7.65 -1.96 11.69
C VAL A 579 -8.40 -3.10 12.38
N LEU A 580 -7.78 -3.69 13.40
CA LEU A 580 -8.38 -4.78 14.16
C LEU A 580 -9.29 -4.27 15.30
N PRO A 581 -10.20 -5.10 15.81
CA PRO A 581 -11.06 -4.73 16.94
C PRO A 581 -10.27 -4.24 18.15
N PRO A 582 -10.77 -3.23 18.89
CA PRO A 582 -10.11 -2.72 20.08
C PRO A 582 -9.98 -3.80 21.17
N ARG A 583 -8.84 -3.82 21.87
CA ARG A 583 -8.55 -4.76 22.97
C ARG A 583 -8.26 -4.01 24.26
N ARG A 584 -8.64 -4.59 25.40
CA ARG A 584 -8.26 -4.10 26.74
C ARG A 584 -7.46 -5.18 27.47
N PHE A 585 -6.44 -4.77 28.21
CA PHE A 585 -5.69 -5.65 29.09
C PHE A 585 -6.20 -5.52 30.52
N GLN A 586 -6.46 -6.64 31.17
CA GLN A 586 -6.55 -6.69 32.62
C GLN A 586 -5.19 -7.17 33.14
N LEU A 587 -4.48 -6.29 33.83
CA LEU A 587 -3.22 -6.64 34.48
C LEU A 587 -3.49 -7.06 35.93
N PRO A 588 -2.81 -8.11 36.44
CA PRO A 588 -2.97 -8.56 37.82
C PRO A 588 -2.77 -7.42 38.83
N GLN A 589 -3.59 -7.40 39.88
CA GLN A 589 -3.40 -6.49 41.02
C GLN A 589 -2.42 -7.12 42.02
N GLY A 590 -1.70 -6.30 42.79
CA GLY A 590 -0.77 -6.78 43.83
C GLY A 590 0.65 -7.15 43.35
N VAL A 591 0.94 -7.15 42.05
CA VAL A 591 2.30 -7.35 41.51
C VAL A 591 3.14 -6.07 41.56
N SER A 592 4.47 -6.21 41.61
CA SER A 592 5.38 -5.06 41.62
C SER A 592 5.24 -4.19 40.36
N ALA A 593 5.55 -2.90 40.45
CA ALA A 593 5.48 -2.00 39.29
C ALA A 593 6.37 -2.44 38.11
N ARG A 594 7.52 -3.05 38.40
CA ARG A 594 8.45 -3.61 37.40
C ARG A 594 7.83 -4.82 36.71
N GLU A 595 7.21 -5.71 37.47
CA GLU A 595 6.57 -6.91 36.96
C GLU A 595 5.32 -6.60 36.15
N ARG A 596 4.48 -5.67 36.62
CA ARG A 596 3.33 -5.15 35.87
C ARG A 596 3.73 -4.62 34.51
N ARG A 597 4.84 -3.87 34.45
CA ARG A 597 5.41 -3.35 33.19
C ARG A 597 5.85 -4.48 32.27
N ALA A 598 6.54 -5.50 32.79
CA ALA A 598 6.97 -6.64 32.01
C ALA A 598 5.78 -7.46 31.45
N ILE A 599 4.71 -7.65 32.24
CA ILE A 599 3.48 -8.31 31.80
C ILE A 599 2.80 -7.48 30.69
N ALA A 600 2.68 -6.16 30.86
CA ALA A 600 2.11 -5.27 29.85
C ALA A 600 2.90 -5.33 28.53
N GLY A 601 4.23 -5.36 28.60
CA GLY A 601 5.11 -5.52 27.43
C GLY A 601 4.89 -6.84 26.71
N ARG A 602 4.82 -7.97 27.44
CA ARG A 602 4.54 -9.29 26.86
C ARG A 602 3.15 -9.35 26.19
N ARG A 603 2.11 -8.86 26.86
CA ARG A 603 0.74 -8.80 26.31
C ARG A 603 0.67 -7.92 25.06
N LEU A 604 1.40 -6.80 25.04
CA LEU A 604 1.50 -5.95 23.85
C LEU A 604 2.23 -6.66 22.71
N TYR A 605 3.31 -7.40 22.99
CA TYR A 605 3.98 -8.24 22.00
C TYR A 605 3.02 -9.27 21.40
N ASP A 606 2.23 -9.94 22.24
CA ASP A 606 1.25 -10.93 21.78
C ASP A 606 0.19 -10.27 20.88
N VAL A 607 -0.30 -9.08 21.23
CA VAL A 607 -1.21 -8.31 20.36
C VAL A 607 -0.57 -7.97 19.01
N MET A 608 0.70 -7.57 19.00
CA MET A 608 1.39 -7.20 17.76
C MET A 608 1.69 -8.43 16.88
N SER A 609 2.12 -9.55 17.47
CA SER A 609 2.33 -10.83 16.76
C SER A 609 1.01 -11.39 16.23
N GLU A 610 -0.05 -11.38 17.04
CA GLU A 610 -1.40 -11.79 16.63
C GLU A 610 -1.94 -10.89 15.52
N MET A 611 -1.71 -9.57 15.61
CA MET A 611 -2.11 -8.63 14.57
C MET A 611 -1.46 -8.96 13.23
N ILE A 612 -0.15 -9.26 13.21
CA ILE A 612 0.54 -9.69 11.99
C ILE A 612 -0.05 -11.01 11.49
N PHE A 613 -0.28 -11.99 12.35
CA PHE A 613 -0.83 -13.26 11.91
C PHE A 613 -2.26 -13.16 11.36
N ALA A 614 -3.18 -12.58 12.14
CA ALA A 614 -4.63 -12.51 11.85
C ALA A 614 -4.97 -11.71 10.57
N THR A 615 -4.04 -10.88 10.10
CA THR A 615 -4.21 -10.06 8.89
C THR A 615 -3.40 -10.60 7.70
N SER A 616 -2.69 -11.72 7.87
CA SER A 616 -1.97 -12.37 6.80
C SER A 616 -2.88 -13.31 6.00
N ASP A 617 -2.66 -13.38 4.69
CA ASP A 617 -3.51 -14.17 3.80
C ASP A 617 -3.20 -15.67 3.86
N THR A 618 -4.13 -16.41 4.47
CA THR A 618 -4.17 -17.87 4.53
C THR A 618 -5.23 -18.47 3.58
N ASP A 619 -6.04 -17.65 2.92
CA ASP A 619 -7.19 -18.07 2.11
C ASP A 619 -6.81 -18.25 0.64
N ARG A 620 -5.74 -19.02 0.43
CA ARG A 620 -5.17 -19.31 -0.89
C ARG A 620 -4.49 -20.67 -0.92
N THR A 621 -4.16 -21.14 -2.12
CA THR A 621 -3.37 -22.36 -2.28
C THR A 621 -1.88 -22.09 -2.08
N LEU A 622 -1.10 -23.15 -1.83
CA LEU A 622 0.36 -23.06 -1.79
C LEU A 622 0.96 -22.69 -3.16
N TYR A 623 0.30 -23.09 -4.26
CA TYR A 623 0.74 -22.74 -5.60
C TYR A 623 0.50 -21.25 -5.89
N ASP A 624 -0.65 -20.69 -5.48
CA ASP A 624 -0.88 -19.24 -5.55
C ASP A 624 0.15 -18.48 -4.70
N ALA A 625 0.44 -18.95 -3.48
CA ALA A 625 1.47 -18.36 -2.64
C ALA A 625 2.87 -18.41 -3.27
N LEU A 626 3.21 -19.47 -4.02
CA LEU A 626 4.45 -19.55 -4.80
C LEU A 626 4.49 -18.50 -5.94
N ILE A 627 3.36 -18.29 -6.62
CA ILE A 627 3.25 -17.26 -7.68
C ILE A 627 3.36 -15.85 -7.08
N ASP A 628 2.72 -15.60 -5.93
CA ASP A 628 2.84 -14.33 -5.22
C ASP A 628 4.28 -14.08 -4.76
N ALA A 629 4.93 -15.11 -4.19
CA ALA A 629 6.34 -15.05 -3.82
C ALA A 629 7.22 -14.74 -5.03
N ARG A 630 6.99 -15.36 -6.19
CA ARG A 630 7.70 -15.04 -7.43
C ARG A 630 7.55 -13.57 -7.85
N HIS A 631 6.35 -12.98 -7.75
CA HIS A 631 6.12 -11.58 -8.09
C HIS A 631 6.80 -10.63 -7.11
N LEU A 632 6.65 -10.91 -5.81
CA LEU A 632 7.18 -10.11 -4.73
C LEU A 632 8.71 -10.18 -4.64
N HIS A 633 9.24 -11.39 -4.77
CA HIS A 633 10.66 -11.68 -4.64
C HIS A 633 11.46 -11.51 -5.92
N GLY A 634 10.80 -11.56 -7.05
CA GLY A 634 11.40 -11.33 -8.35
C GLY A 634 11.71 -12.64 -9.05
N HIS A 635 11.26 -12.68 -10.29
CA HIS A 635 11.34 -13.78 -11.25
C HIS A 635 12.70 -14.48 -11.33
N GLY A 636 13.79 -13.71 -11.35
CA GLY A 636 15.16 -14.21 -11.49
C GLY A 636 15.87 -14.60 -10.19
N MET A 637 15.22 -14.51 -9.03
CA MET A 637 15.87 -14.83 -7.75
C MET A 637 16.02 -16.35 -7.58
N GLY A 638 17.24 -16.82 -7.30
CA GLY A 638 17.53 -18.20 -6.90
C GLY A 638 16.90 -18.52 -5.56
N VAL A 639 16.07 -19.57 -5.50
CA VAL A 639 15.23 -19.88 -4.32
C VAL A 639 15.38 -21.33 -3.84
N VAL A 640 15.65 -22.28 -4.73
CA VAL A 640 15.92 -23.68 -4.35
C VAL A 640 17.24 -24.09 -4.97
N GLU A 641 18.07 -24.77 -4.21
CA GLU A 641 19.32 -25.37 -4.66
C GLU A 641 19.45 -26.76 -4.02
N ASP A 642 20.20 -27.65 -4.64
CA ASP A 642 20.51 -28.97 -4.10
C ASP A 642 22.02 -29.26 -4.17
N VAL A 643 22.41 -30.50 -3.92
CA VAL A 643 23.81 -30.96 -3.93
C VAL A 643 24.56 -30.73 -5.23
N GLN A 644 23.87 -30.49 -6.36
CA GLN A 644 24.52 -30.17 -7.63
C GLN A 644 25.01 -28.71 -7.70
N ARG A 645 24.64 -27.88 -6.71
CA ARG A 645 24.99 -26.46 -6.61
C ARG A 645 24.53 -25.63 -7.82
N VAL A 646 23.45 -26.05 -8.47
CA VAL A 646 22.78 -25.31 -9.55
C VAL A 646 21.44 -24.77 -9.03
N PRO A 647 21.36 -23.47 -8.67
CA PRO A 647 20.14 -22.91 -8.11
C PRO A 647 19.03 -22.77 -9.16
N LEU A 648 17.82 -23.18 -8.78
CA LEU A 648 16.58 -22.85 -9.47
C LEU A 648 16.13 -21.46 -9.05
N THR A 649 15.94 -20.58 -10.05
CA THR A 649 15.21 -19.34 -9.85
C THR A 649 13.71 -19.58 -9.73
N TYR A 650 12.94 -18.62 -9.22
CA TYR A 650 11.48 -18.72 -9.25
C TYR A 650 10.93 -19.00 -10.66
N ASP A 651 11.48 -18.36 -11.70
CA ASP A 651 11.09 -18.61 -13.09
C ASP A 651 11.40 -20.04 -13.53
N ARG A 652 12.58 -20.58 -13.18
CA ARG A 652 12.95 -21.96 -13.51
C ARG A 652 12.10 -22.96 -12.73
N LEU A 653 11.85 -22.71 -11.45
CA LEU A 653 10.97 -23.52 -10.61
C LEU A 653 9.57 -23.57 -11.21
N VAL A 654 8.92 -22.41 -11.45
CA VAL A 654 7.56 -22.36 -12.00
C VAL A 654 7.52 -22.96 -13.42
N THR A 655 8.52 -22.73 -14.26
CA THR A 655 8.58 -23.34 -15.59
C THR A 655 8.72 -24.87 -15.50
N GLY A 656 9.54 -25.38 -14.59
CA GLY A 656 9.64 -26.81 -14.30
C GLY A 656 8.31 -27.39 -13.82
N THR A 657 7.59 -26.68 -12.93
CA THR A 657 6.26 -27.14 -12.47
C THR A 657 5.27 -27.24 -13.64
N GLN A 658 5.28 -26.27 -14.56
CA GLN A 658 4.39 -26.29 -15.73
C GLN A 658 4.78 -27.35 -16.76
N ALA A 659 6.07 -27.69 -16.86
CA ALA A 659 6.54 -28.78 -17.71
C ALA A 659 6.08 -30.16 -17.20
N LEU A 660 6.12 -30.37 -15.88
CA LEU A 660 5.71 -31.64 -15.26
C LEU A 660 4.20 -31.74 -14.98
N ALA A 661 3.49 -30.62 -14.84
CA ALA A 661 2.09 -30.57 -14.46
C ALA A 661 1.18 -31.47 -15.33
N ARG A 662 1.25 -31.34 -16.66
CA ARG A 662 0.41 -32.13 -17.58
C ARG A 662 0.79 -33.61 -17.62
N PRO A 663 2.07 -34.00 -17.80
CA PRO A 663 2.47 -35.41 -17.75
C PRO A 663 2.10 -36.12 -16.45
N LEU A 664 2.22 -35.44 -15.30
CA LEU A 664 1.84 -36.01 -14.00
C LEU A 664 0.32 -36.09 -13.81
N ALA A 665 -0.43 -35.14 -14.37
CA ALA A 665 -1.90 -35.16 -14.36
C ALA A 665 -2.50 -36.22 -15.31
N ALA A 666 -1.75 -36.67 -16.33
CA ALA A 666 -2.25 -37.62 -17.31
C ALA A 666 -2.56 -38.96 -16.65
N GLY A 667 -3.83 -39.39 -16.64
CA GLY A 667 -4.26 -40.64 -16.01
C GLY A 667 -4.48 -40.57 -14.50
N THR A 668 -4.56 -39.36 -13.93
CA THR A 668 -5.05 -39.10 -12.57
C THR A 668 -6.23 -38.13 -12.62
N THR A 669 -7.02 -38.04 -11.56
CA THR A 669 -8.11 -37.05 -11.41
C THR A 669 -7.71 -35.90 -10.48
N GLN A 670 -8.40 -34.76 -10.61
CA GLN A 670 -8.23 -33.66 -9.65
C GLN A 670 -8.64 -34.13 -8.25
N GLY A 671 -7.88 -33.74 -7.22
CA GLY A 671 -8.06 -34.20 -5.84
C GLY A 671 -7.44 -35.57 -5.52
N GLU A 672 -6.97 -36.32 -6.52
CA GLU A 672 -6.36 -37.63 -6.30
C GLU A 672 -5.01 -37.52 -5.56
N ALA A 673 -4.79 -38.44 -4.62
CA ALA A 673 -3.52 -38.60 -3.92
C ALA A 673 -2.49 -39.30 -4.83
N VAL A 674 -1.38 -38.62 -5.10
CA VAL A 674 -0.26 -39.15 -5.90
C VAL A 674 0.94 -39.34 -4.98
N GLY A 675 1.42 -40.58 -4.88
CA GLY A 675 2.58 -40.92 -4.07
C GLY A 675 3.84 -40.26 -4.60
N VAL A 676 4.62 -39.59 -3.74
CA VAL A 676 5.90 -38.98 -4.07
C VAL A 676 6.99 -39.70 -3.29
N LEU A 677 7.85 -40.43 -4.00
CA LEU A 677 8.97 -41.20 -3.46
C LEU A 677 10.28 -40.67 -4.04
N LEU A 678 10.75 -39.53 -3.50
CA LEU A 678 11.91 -38.79 -4.01
C LEU A 678 12.81 -38.31 -2.86
N PRO A 679 14.11 -38.09 -3.09
CA PRO A 679 15.04 -37.56 -2.08
C PRO A 679 14.92 -36.03 -1.96
N ASN A 680 15.59 -35.45 -0.97
CA ASN A 680 15.72 -34.00 -0.81
C ASN A 680 16.61 -33.37 -1.89
N VAL A 681 16.08 -33.19 -3.09
CA VAL A 681 16.75 -32.56 -4.24
C VAL A 681 15.77 -31.66 -4.98
N ASN A 682 16.23 -30.81 -5.91
CA ASN A 682 15.37 -29.88 -6.64
C ASN A 682 14.12 -30.56 -7.26
N GLY A 683 14.28 -31.79 -7.77
CA GLY A 683 13.20 -32.57 -8.39
C GLY A 683 11.98 -32.81 -7.50
N VAL A 684 12.15 -32.97 -6.18
CA VAL A 684 11.00 -33.19 -5.27
C VAL A 684 10.15 -31.93 -5.13
N VAL A 685 10.77 -30.75 -5.08
CA VAL A 685 10.07 -29.46 -4.99
C VAL A 685 9.32 -29.16 -6.27
N VAL A 686 9.95 -29.39 -7.43
CA VAL A 686 9.30 -29.21 -8.74
C VAL A 686 8.10 -30.16 -8.87
N THR A 687 8.25 -31.42 -8.46
CA THR A 687 7.18 -32.43 -8.51
C THR A 687 6.02 -32.07 -7.58
N PHE A 688 6.32 -31.67 -6.34
CA PHE A 688 5.34 -31.25 -5.33
C PHE A 688 4.44 -30.13 -5.86
N PHE A 689 5.04 -29.05 -6.38
CA PHE A 689 4.27 -27.93 -6.94
C PHE A 689 3.64 -28.24 -8.30
N ALA A 690 4.19 -29.16 -9.11
CA ALA A 690 3.58 -29.59 -10.36
C ALA A 690 2.25 -30.33 -10.15
N LEU A 691 2.19 -31.19 -9.14
CA LEU A 691 0.95 -31.87 -8.73
C LEU A 691 -0.09 -30.84 -8.28
N GLN A 692 0.31 -29.89 -7.43
CA GLN A 692 -0.59 -28.83 -6.95
C GLN A 692 -1.05 -27.88 -8.05
N ALA A 693 -0.21 -27.58 -9.05
CA ALA A 693 -0.59 -26.73 -10.18
C ALA A 693 -1.83 -27.26 -10.92
N THR A 694 -2.07 -28.56 -10.87
CA THR A 694 -3.22 -29.26 -11.49
C THR A 694 -4.20 -29.83 -10.45
N GLY A 695 -4.07 -29.44 -9.18
CA GLY A 695 -4.97 -29.84 -8.10
C GLY A 695 -4.87 -31.30 -7.67
N ARG A 696 -3.74 -31.99 -7.90
CA ARG A 696 -3.46 -33.31 -7.31
C ARG A 696 -2.80 -33.14 -5.94
N VAL A 697 -3.00 -34.12 -5.06
CA VAL A 697 -2.51 -34.07 -3.68
C VAL A 697 -1.22 -34.90 -3.57
N PRO A 698 -0.05 -34.30 -3.36
CA PRO A 698 1.16 -35.06 -3.09
C PRO A 698 1.05 -35.84 -1.77
N ALA A 699 1.20 -37.16 -1.83
CA ALA A 699 1.33 -38.03 -0.66
C ALA A 699 2.81 -38.41 -0.48
N MET A 700 3.48 -37.79 0.49
CA MET A 700 4.93 -37.93 0.64
C MET A 700 5.28 -39.23 1.34
N LEU A 701 5.88 -40.17 0.62
CA LEU A 701 6.15 -41.51 1.11
C LEU A 701 7.51 -41.57 1.82
N ASN A 702 7.52 -42.12 3.04
CA ASN A 702 8.75 -42.36 3.79
C ASN A 702 9.47 -43.60 3.23
N TYR A 703 10.45 -43.38 2.36
CA TYR A 703 11.24 -44.44 1.75
C TYR A 703 12.10 -45.26 2.74
N THR A 704 12.22 -44.82 4.00
CA THR A 704 12.94 -45.56 5.05
C THR A 704 12.04 -46.49 5.87
N ALA A 705 10.72 -46.44 5.67
CA ALA A 705 9.75 -47.20 6.48
C ALA A 705 9.64 -48.69 6.08
N GLY A 706 10.25 -49.10 4.97
CA GLY A 706 10.15 -50.45 4.42
C GLY A 706 8.85 -50.72 3.65
N LEU A 707 8.82 -51.83 2.90
CA LEU A 707 7.73 -52.16 1.97
C LEU A 707 6.37 -52.31 2.66
N ALA A 708 6.27 -53.00 3.80
CA ALA A 708 5.01 -53.23 4.50
C ALA A 708 4.32 -51.92 4.91
N ASN A 709 5.08 -50.98 5.47
CA ASN A 709 4.55 -49.66 5.87
C ASN A 709 4.18 -48.82 4.66
N LEU A 710 4.94 -48.90 3.56
CA LEU A 710 4.59 -48.22 2.32
C LEU A 710 3.31 -48.76 1.68
N ARG A 711 3.07 -50.07 1.74
CA ARG A 711 1.80 -50.70 1.33
C ARG A 711 0.63 -50.20 2.16
N ALA A 712 0.77 -50.20 3.48
CA ALA A 712 -0.26 -49.67 4.38
C ALA A 712 -0.56 -48.18 4.11
N ALA A 713 0.47 -47.38 3.86
CA ALA A 713 0.32 -45.97 3.48
C ALA A 713 -0.42 -45.81 2.14
N CYS A 714 -0.08 -46.60 1.13
CA CYS A 714 -0.75 -46.59 -0.17
C CYS A 714 -2.21 -47.02 -0.06
N MET A 715 -2.51 -48.03 0.75
CA MET A 715 -3.88 -48.47 1.01
C MET A 715 -4.69 -47.39 1.74
N ALA A 716 -4.19 -46.85 2.86
CA ALA A 716 -4.89 -45.84 3.65
C ALA A 716 -5.26 -44.59 2.84
N ALA A 717 -4.35 -44.13 1.97
CA ALA A 717 -4.56 -42.95 1.13
C ALA A 717 -5.03 -43.26 -0.31
N GLN A 718 -5.35 -44.52 -0.62
CA GLN A 718 -5.76 -44.99 -1.95
C GLN A 718 -4.83 -44.54 -3.08
N ILE A 719 -3.51 -44.62 -2.85
CA ILE A 719 -2.50 -44.21 -3.83
C ILE A 719 -2.45 -45.22 -4.97
N ARG A 720 -2.79 -44.78 -6.18
CA ARG A 720 -2.75 -45.59 -7.40
C ARG A 720 -1.54 -45.31 -8.29
N THR A 721 -0.93 -44.14 -8.11
CA THR A 721 0.24 -43.70 -8.89
C THR A 721 1.33 -43.22 -7.95
N ILE A 722 2.56 -43.70 -8.16
CA ILE A 722 3.77 -43.24 -7.46
C ILE A 722 4.71 -42.59 -8.46
N VAL A 723 5.26 -41.43 -8.10
CA VAL A 723 6.29 -40.71 -8.84
C VAL A 723 7.62 -40.89 -8.14
N THR A 724 8.64 -41.35 -8.87
CA THR A 724 10.00 -41.53 -8.36
C THR A 724 11.05 -41.24 -9.45
N ALA A 725 12.33 -41.45 -9.16
CA ALA A 725 13.45 -41.29 -10.10
C ALA A 725 14.31 -42.55 -10.10
N ARG A 726 14.70 -43.04 -11.27
CA ARG A 726 15.52 -44.27 -11.40
C ARG A 726 16.83 -44.14 -10.65
N ALA A 727 17.50 -43.00 -10.81
CA ALA A 727 18.75 -42.71 -10.10
C ALA A 727 18.60 -42.77 -8.58
N PHE A 728 17.44 -42.34 -8.06
CA PHE A 728 17.16 -42.44 -6.62
C PHE A 728 16.88 -43.86 -6.18
N VAL A 729 16.08 -44.62 -6.94
CA VAL A 729 15.77 -46.02 -6.64
C VAL A 729 17.04 -46.86 -6.56
N GLU A 730 17.98 -46.63 -7.46
CA GLU A 730 19.29 -47.28 -7.45
C GLU A 730 20.15 -46.83 -6.25
N GLN A 731 20.34 -45.52 -6.07
CA GLN A 731 21.19 -44.96 -5.01
C GLN A 731 20.69 -45.33 -3.60
N ALA A 732 19.37 -45.36 -3.39
CA ALA A 732 18.75 -45.70 -2.12
C ALA A 732 18.40 -47.20 -1.98
N LYS A 733 18.79 -48.03 -2.95
CA LYS A 733 18.53 -49.48 -2.97
C LYS A 733 17.05 -49.85 -2.78
N LEU A 734 16.15 -49.12 -3.43
CA LEU A 734 14.70 -49.28 -3.33
C LEU A 734 14.10 -50.21 -4.40
N GLY A 735 14.92 -50.94 -5.15
CA GLY A 735 14.46 -51.78 -6.28
C GLY A 735 13.38 -52.78 -5.88
N GLU A 736 13.60 -53.55 -4.81
CA GLU A 736 12.62 -54.52 -4.29
C GLU A 736 11.35 -53.84 -3.78
N VAL A 737 11.48 -52.69 -3.13
CA VAL A 737 10.34 -51.92 -2.61
C VAL A 737 9.45 -51.43 -3.77
N VAL A 738 10.06 -50.86 -4.81
CA VAL A 738 9.34 -50.35 -5.98
C VAL A 738 8.69 -51.49 -6.77
N ALA A 739 9.41 -52.60 -6.97
CA ALA A 739 8.84 -53.80 -7.60
C ALA A 739 7.68 -54.38 -6.79
N GLY A 740 7.81 -54.44 -5.46
CA GLY A 740 6.79 -54.95 -4.54
C GLY A 740 5.53 -54.10 -4.46
N LEU A 741 5.63 -52.78 -4.71
CA LEU A 741 4.49 -51.87 -4.84
C LEU A 741 3.85 -51.98 -6.24
N ALA A 742 4.67 -52.08 -7.29
CA ALA A 742 4.18 -52.27 -8.67
C ALA A 742 3.41 -53.59 -8.83
N GLY A 743 3.84 -54.66 -8.15
CA GLY A 743 3.16 -55.95 -8.13
C GLY A 743 1.75 -55.92 -7.53
N GLU A 744 1.40 -54.87 -6.77
CA GLU A 744 0.04 -54.65 -6.24
C GLU A 744 -0.85 -53.80 -7.17
N GLY A 745 -0.39 -53.54 -8.39
CA GLY A 745 -1.12 -52.74 -9.39
C GLY A 745 -0.91 -51.23 -9.25
N ILE A 746 0.02 -50.77 -8.41
CA ILE A 746 0.36 -49.34 -8.29
C ILE A 746 1.22 -48.92 -9.48
N LYS A 747 0.79 -47.89 -10.21
CA LYS A 747 1.52 -47.39 -11.38
C LYS A 747 2.72 -46.54 -10.95
N VAL A 748 3.93 -47.02 -11.20
CA VAL A 748 5.17 -46.27 -10.96
C VAL A 748 5.52 -45.44 -12.20
N ARG A 749 5.76 -44.13 -12.01
CA ARG A 749 6.22 -43.20 -13.04
C ARG A 749 7.58 -42.64 -12.68
N TYR A 750 8.52 -42.75 -13.62
CA TYR A 750 9.85 -42.20 -13.46
C TYR A 750 9.93 -40.79 -14.05
N LEU A 751 10.58 -39.86 -13.34
CA LEU A 751 10.79 -38.50 -13.81
C LEU A 751 11.66 -38.45 -15.07
N GLU A 752 12.58 -39.40 -15.23
CA GLU A 752 13.41 -39.57 -16.42
C GLU A 752 12.56 -39.85 -17.67
N ASP A 753 11.63 -40.81 -17.60
CA ASP A 753 10.73 -41.16 -18.71
C ASP A 753 9.85 -39.95 -19.12
N ILE A 754 9.38 -39.17 -18.14
CA ILE A 754 8.63 -37.94 -18.40
C ILE A 754 9.52 -36.91 -19.09
N ARG A 755 10.78 -36.76 -18.66
CA ARG A 755 11.74 -35.81 -19.22
C ARG A 755 12.11 -36.15 -20.67
N GLU A 756 12.27 -37.43 -21.00
CA GLU A 756 12.54 -37.90 -22.37
C GLU A 756 11.36 -37.63 -23.30
N GLY A 757 10.13 -37.74 -22.81
CA GLY A 757 8.92 -37.36 -23.54
C GLY A 757 8.75 -35.84 -23.79
N LEU A 758 9.55 -34.97 -23.16
CA LEU A 758 9.46 -33.52 -23.33
C LEU A 758 10.28 -33.02 -24.52
N GLY A 759 9.66 -33.02 -25.71
CA GLY A 759 10.20 -32.38 -26.91
C GLY A 759 10.37 -30.85 -26.78
N ALA A 760 11.05 -30.23 -27.75
CA ALA A 760 11.32 -28.79 -27.75
C ALA A 760 10.04 -27.93 -27.69
N GLY A 761 8.98 -28.33 -28.40
CA GLY A 761 7.67 -27.66 -28.37
C GLY A 761 7.02 -27.68 -26.97
N ALA A 762 7.14 -28.79 -26.23
CA ALA A 762 6.61 -28.89 -24.87
C ALA A 762 7.35 -27.96 -23.90
N LYS A 763 8.68 -27.81 -24.06
CA LYS A 763 9.49 -26.88 -23.28
C LYS A 763 9.12 -25.41 -23.54
N ILE A 764 8.93 -25.04 -24.81
CA ILE A 764 8.45 -23.70 -25.20
C ILE A 764 7.05 -23.45 -24.62
N MET A 765 6.15 -24.43 -24.73
CA MET A 765 4.81 -24.33 -24.16
C MET A 765 4.84 -24.18 -22.64
N ALA A 766 5.73 -24.88 -21.93
CA ALA A 766 5.91 -24.72 -20.49
C ALA A 766 6.37 -23.30 -20.13
N LEU A 767 7.27 -22.70 -20.92
CA LEU A 767 7.71 -21.31 -20.74
C LEU A 767 6.58 -20.30 -20.99
N VAL A 768 5.74 -20.52 -22.01
CA VAL A 768 4.57 -19.67 -22.26
C VAL A 768 3.57 -19.80 -21.11
N ARG A 769 3.27 -21.03 -20.69
CA ARG A 769 2.34 -21.32 -19.59
C ARG A 769 2.84 -20.80 -18.25
N SER A 770 4.16 -20.75 -18.00
CA SER A 770 4.72 -20.22 -16.76
C SER A 770 4.41 -18.73 -16.56
N ARG A 771 4.20 -17.96 -17.64
CA ARG A 771 3.72 -16.57 -17.56
C ARG A 771 2.26 -16.47 -17.14
N MET A 772 1.46 -17.50 -17.43
CA MET A 772 0.03 -17.58 -17.10
C MET A 772 -0.25 -18.53 -15.93
N ALA A 773 0.78 -19.00 -15.22
CA ALA A 773 0.67 -20.09 -14.25
C ALA A 773 -0.39 -19.84 -13.17
N GLY A 774 -0.41 -18.63 -12.58
CA GLY A 774 -1.43 -18.27 -11.59
C GLY A 774 -2.85 -18.26 -12.16
N ARG A 775 -3.04 -17.79 -13.41
CA ARG A 775 -4.36 -17.83 -14.07
C ARG A 775 -4.80 -19.25 -14.36
N LEU A 776 -3.90 -20.08 -14.87
CA LEU A 776 -4.16 -21.49 -15.17
C LEU A 776 -4.49 -22.31 -13.92
N HIS A 777 -3.80 -22.03 -12.81
CA HIS A 777 -4.09 -22.67 -11.53
C HIS A 777 -5.45 -22.25 -10.98
N ARG A 778 -5.79 -20.95 -11.02
CA ARG A 778 -7.13 -20.48 -10.59
C ARG A 778 -8.29 -21.09 -11.38
N LEU A 779 -8.06 -21.52 -12.63
CA LEU A 779 -9.07 -22.28 -13.40
C LEU A 779 -9.35 -23.67 -12.82
N GLN A 780 -8.45 -24.24 -12.01
CA GLN A 780 -8.70 -25.50 -11.30
C GLN A 780 -9.68 -25.33 -10.14
N ARG A 781 -9.94 -24.10 -9.67
CA ARG A 781 -10.89 -23.80 -8.56
C ARG A 781 -10.63 -24.61 -7.28
N VAL A 782 -9.35 -24.81 -6.94
CA VAL A 782 -8.94 -25.50 -5.71
C VAL A 782 -9.15 -24.55 -4.51
N SER A 783 -9.83 -25.02 -3.47
CA SER A 783 -10.05 -24.27 -2.23
C SER A 783 -8.80 -24.28 -1.34
N ALA A 784 -8.63 -23.24 -0.51
CA ALA A 784 -7.59 -23.21 0.53
C ALA A 784 -7.76 -24.33 1.57
N ASP A 785 -9.00 -24.79 1.79
CA ASP A 785 -9.33 -25.88 2.72
C ASP A 785 -9.24 -27.27 2.06
N ALA A 786 -8.87 -27.35 0.77
CA ALA A 786 -8.61 -28.62 0.12
C ALA A 786 -7.29 -29.25 0.62
N PRO A 787 -7.16 -30.60 0.62
CA PRO A 787 -5.91 -31.28 0.93
C PRO A 787 -4.75 -30.80 0.05
N ALA A 788 -3.66 -30.39 0.68
CA ALA A 788 -2.44 -29.90 0.02
C ALA A 788 -1.31 -30.92 0.04
N VAL A 789 -1.25 -31.75 1.09
CA VAL A 789 -0.26 -32.83 1.23
C VAL A 789 -0.79 -33.88 2.21
N ILE A 790 -0.40 -35.13 1.98
CA ILE A 790 -0.56 -36.23 2.94
C ILE A 790 0.82 -36.65 3.44
N LEU A 791 1.01 -36.66 4.75
CA LEU A 791 2.25 -37.07 5.41
C LEU A 791 1.97 -38.29 6.29
N PHE A 792 2.83 -39.30 6.25
CA PHE A 792 2.60 -40.53 7.02
C PHE A 792 3.36 -40.52 8.34
N THR A 793 2.66 -40.84 9.43
CA THR A 793 3.25 -40.99 10.76
C THR A 793 3.09 -42.43 11.24
N SER A 794 4.16 -43.00 11.78
CA SER A 794 4.12 -44.29 12.49
C SER A 794 3.49 -44.05 13.86
N GLY A 795 2.16 -44.19 13.94
CA GLY A 795 1.44 -44.07 15.21
C GLY A 795 1.89 -45.15 16.22
N SER A 796 1.44 -45.02 17.47
CA SER A 796 1.69 -46.02 18.52
C SER A 796 1.17 -47.44 18.22
N GLU A 797 0.36 -47.59 17.18
CA GLU A 797 -0.26 -48.85 16.74
C GLU A 797 0.58 -49.61 15.70
N GLY A 798 1.76 -49.10 15.33
CA GLY A 798 2.67 -49.74 14.37
C GLY A 798 2.29 -49.55 12.89
N VAL A 799 1.01 -49.39 12.57
CA VAL A 799 0.52 -49.11 11.20
C VAL A 799 0.56 -47.60 10.91
N PRO A 800 1.11 -47.14 9.77
CA PRO A 800 1.21 -45.72 9.46
C PRO A 800 -0.15 -45.09 9.18
N LYS A 801 -0.37 -43.89 9.75
CA LYS A 801 -1.57 -43.06 9.55
C LYS A 801 -1.23 -41.90 8.63
N GLY A 802 -2.08 -41.60 7.65
CA GLY A 802 -1.91 -40.46 6.75
C GLY A 802 -2.48 -39.19 7.37
N VAL A 803 -1.64 -38.23 7.73
CA VAL A 803 -2.04 -36.89 8.19
C VAL A 803 -2.36 -36.02 6.98
N VAL A 804 -3.62 -35.60 6.85
CA VAL A 804 -4.07 -34.75 5.76
C VAL A 804 -3.96 -33.28 6.16
N LEU A 805 -3.05 -32.53 5.52
CA LEU A 805 -2.88 -31.10 5.74
C LEU A 805 -3.45 -30.31 4.56
N THR A 806 -4.28 -29.30 4.85
CA THR A 806 -4.82 -28.40 3.84
C THR A 806 -3.83 -27.32 3.43
N HIS A 807 -4.12 -26.58 2.36
CA HIS A 807 -3.30 -25.43 1.98
C HIS A 807 -3.30 -24.36 3.09
N ARG A 808 -4.47 -24.10 3.68
CA ARG A 808 -4.64 -23.18 4.82
C ARG A 808 -3.79 -23.60 6.01
N ASN A 809 -3.73 -24.90 6.35
CA ASN A 809 -2.95 -25.39 7.49
C ASN A 809 -1.46 -25.05 7.37
N LEU A 810 -0.86 -25.34 6.22
CA LEU A 810 0.56 -25.11 5.96
C LEU A 810 0.88 -23.62 5.87
N LEU A 811 0.05 -22.84 5.18
CA LEU A 811 0.22 -21.38 5.10
C LEU A 811 0.08 -20.72 6.46
N ALA A 812 -0.90 -21.14 7.26
CA ALA A 812 -1.08 -20.66 8.62
C ALA A 812 0.18 -20.89 9.46
N ASN A 813 0.76 -22.10 9.43
CA ASN A 813 1.97 -22.36 10.22
C ASN A 813 3.20 -21.55 9.76
N CYS A 814 3.39 -21.39 8.45
CA CYS A 814 4.43 -20.52 7.91
C CYS A 814 4.28 -19.06 8.37
N LEU A 815 3.05 -18.53 8.33
CA LEU A 815 2.74 -17.14 8.70
C LEU A 815 2.77 -16.93 10.22
N GLN A 816 2.37 -17.93 11.01
CA GLN A 816 2.52 -17.94 12.46
C GLN A 816 3.99 -17.78 12.86
N LEU A 817 4.90 -18.53 12.22
CA LEU A 817 6.35 -18.41 12.44
C LEU A 817 6.88 -17.04 12.00
N SER A 818 6.52 -16.58 10.80
CA SER A 818 6.98 -15.29 10.25
C SER A 818 6.48 -14.07 11.03
N SER A 819 5.41 -14.23 11.83
CA SER A 819 4.94 -13.18 12.75
C SER A 819 5.83 -12.96 13.98
N ARG A 820 6.74 -13.90 14.27
CA ARG A 820 7.60 -13.88 15.48
C ARG A 820 9.09 -13.95 15.20
N ILE A 821 9.46 -14.49 14.05
CA ILE A 821 10.85 -14.68 13.62
C ILE A 821 11.02 -13.99 12.27
N ASP A 822 12.11 -13.26 12.09
CA ASP A 822 12.40 -12.58 10.85
C ASP A 822 13.08 -13.50 9.84
N PHE A 823 12.35 -13.84 8.78
CA PHE A 823 12.88 -14.53 7.59
C PHE A 823 12.96 -13.53 6.43
N ASN A 824 14.13 -13.36 5.83
CA ASN A 824 14.31 -12.42 4.72
C ASN A 824 15.31 -12.93 3.68
N ARG A 825 15.45 -12.21 2.56
CA ARG A 825 16.23 -12.65 1.39
C ARG A 825 17.73 -12.75 1.62
N ALA A 826 18.25 -12.17 2.70
CA ALA A 826 19.64 -12.32 3.07
C ALA A 826 19.91 -13.69 3.72
N ASP A 827 18.86 -14.42 4.07
CA ASP A 827 18.99 -15.74 4.68
C ASP A 827 19.17 -16.84 3.61
N VAL A 828 19.92 -17.86 4.02
CA VAL A 828 20.03 -19.16 3.37
C VAL A 828 19.69 -20.23 4.40
N VAL A 829 18.70 -21.05 4.09
CA VAL A 829 18.33 -22.24 4.87
C VAL A 829 19.12 -23.43 4.33
N LEU A 830 19.82 -24.16 5.20
CA LEU A 830 20.32 -25.50 4.89
C LEU A 830 19.32 -26.52 5.42
N ASN A 831 18.63 -27.21 4.50
CA ASN A 831 17.65 -28.23 4.84
C ASN A 831 18.19 -29.63 4.53
N ALA A 832 18.77 -30.26 5.55
CA ALA A 832 19.14 -31.67 5.52
C ALA A 832 18.01 -32.59 6.05
N LEU A 833 16.89 -32.03 6.52
CA LEU A 833 15.79 -32.81 7.09
C LEU A 833 14.88 -33.36 5.98
N PRO A 834 14.44 -34.64 6.03
CA PRO A 834 13.64 -35.23 4.96
C PRO A 834 12.33 -34.49 4.68
N VAL A 835 12.04 -34.22 3.41
CA VAL A 835 10.80 -33.53 2.98
C VAL A 835 9.54 -34.41 3.03
N PHE A 836 9.67 -35.72 3.29
CA PHE A 836 8.53 -36.57 3.63
C PHE A 836 8.11 -36.41 5.10
N HIS A 837 8.85 -35.64 5.89
CA HIS A 837 8.51 -35.28 7.26
C HIS A 837 8.12 -33.79 7.32
N SER A 838 7.10 -33.45 8.11
CA SER A 838 6.54 -32.09 8.20
C SER A 838 7.58 -31.02 8.55
N PHE A 839 8.55 -31.36 9.41
CA PHE A 839 9.60 -30.42 9.79
C PHE A 839 10.52 -30.04 8.63
N GLY A 840 10.95 -31.02 7.82
CA GLY A 840 11.75 -30.78 6.62
C GLY A 840 10.92 -30.13 5.51
N LEU A 841 9.66 -30.55 5.35
CA LEU A 841 8.78 -29.99 4.32
C LEU A 841 8.37 -28.55 4.62
N THR A 842 7.69 -28.30 5.74
CA THR A 842 7.14 -26.97 6.03
C THR A 842 8.23 -26.00 6.43
N GLY A 843 9.06 -26.34 7.43
CA GLY A 843 10.08 -25.45 7.96
C GLY A 843 11.28 -25.30 7.02
N GLY A 844 11.80 -26.41 6.51
CA GLY A 844 13.00 -26.43 5.68
C GLY A 844 12.79 -26.13 4.19
N THR A 845 11.56 -26.24 3.67
CA THR A 845 11.29 -26.09 2.23
C THR A 845 10.18 -25.08 1.93
N LEU A 846 8.97 -25.23 2.45
CA LEU A 846 7.84 -24.36 2.09
C LEU A 846 8.00 -22.94 2.66
N LEU A 847 8.27 -22.81 3.95
CA LEU A 847 8.52 -21.52 4.60
C LEU A 847 9.58 -20.69 3.84
N PRO A 848 10.81 -21.20 3.57
CA PRO A 848 11.78 -20.40 2.87
C PRO A 848 11.35 -20.02 1.44
N ILE A 849 10.82 -20.98 0.66
CA ILE A 849 10.39 -20.71 -0.72
C ILE A 849 9.29 -19.65 -0.78
N LEU A 850 8.32 -19.69 0.15
CA LEU A 850 7.19 -18.76 0.16
C LEU A 850 7.55 -17.39 0.75
N SER A 851 8.58 -17.31 1.61
CA SER A 851 9.09 -16.07 2.20
C SER A 851 10.23 -15.41 1.41
N GLY A 852 10.64 -15.98 0.28
CA GLY A 852 11.74 -15.45 -0.52
C GLY A 852 13.13 -15.72 0.05
N VAL A 853 13.27 -16.77 0.85
CA VAL A 853 14.53 -17.24 1.41
C VAL A 853 15.05 -18.39 0.56
N LYS A 854 16.36 -18.39 0.27
CA LYS A 854 16.97 -19.48 -0.46
C LYS A 854 17.04 -20.72 0.43
N THR A 855 16.61 -21.88 -0.06
CA THR A 855 16.80 -23.17 0.61
C THR A 855 17.77 -24.06 -0.17
N VAL A 856 18.73 -24.64 0.54
CA VAL A 856 19.71 -25.61 0.02
C VAL A 856 19.33 -26.98 0.57
N LEU A 857 18.90 -27.86 -0.32
CA LEU A 857 18.44 -29.21 0.01
C LEU A 857 19.60 -30.18 0.04
N TYR A 858 19.66 -30.99 1.10
CA TYR A 858 20.63 -32.06 1.23
C TYR A 858 19.93 -33.41 1.49
N PRO A 859 20.27 -34.50 0.76
CA PRO A 859 19.56 -35.80 0.80
C PRO A 859 19.50 -36.50 2.15
N SER A 860 20.48 -36.30 3.04
CA SER A 860 20.58 -37.09 4.27
C SER A 860 21.15 -36.28 5.44
N PRO A 861 20.45 -36.20 6.58
CA PRO A 861 20.99 -35.56 7.78
C PRO A 861 22.05 -36.43 8.50
N LEU A 862 22.22 -37.69 8.10
CA LEU A 862 23.15 -38.62 8.72
C LEU A 862 24.60 -38.39 8.30
N HIS A 863 24.85 -37.56 7.29
CA HIS A 863 26.21 -37.27 6.80
C HIS A 863 26.90 -36.21 7.68
N TYR A 864 27.25 -36.59 8.91
CA TYR A 864 27.71 -35.67 9.95
C TYR A 864 28.97 -34.85 9.62
N ARG A 865 29.81 -35.31 8.69
CA ARG A 865 30.98 -34.55 8.19
C ARG A 865 30.63 -33.57 7.07
N ILE A 866 29.65 -33.92 6.22
CA ILE A 866 29.35 -33.14 5.02
C ILE A 866 28.43 -31.97 5.34
N VAL A 867 27.43 -32.17 6.21
CA VAL A 867 26.46 -31.11 6.53
C VAL A 867 27.12 -29.86 7.14
N PRO A 868 28.08 -29.95 8.11
CA PRO A 868 28.80 -28.78 8.59
C PRO A 868 29.61 -28.07 7.50
N ALA A 869 30.37 -28.82 6.70
CA ALA A 869 31.15 -28.26 5.59
C ALA A 869 30.25 -27.59 4.54
N LEU A 870 29.06 -28.15 4.28
CA LEU A 870 28.07 -27.56 3.39
C LEU A 870 27.42 -26.31 4.00
N ALA A 871 27.21 -26.26 5.31
CA ALA A 871 26.73 -25.05 5.99
C ALA A 871 27.70 -23.88 5.77
N TYR A 872 29.01 -24.15 5.87
CA TYR A 872 30.06 -23.21 5.55
C TYR A 872 30.03 -22.79 4.07
N ASP A 873 30.11 -23.75 3.14
CA ASP A 873 30.15 -23.49 1.69
C ASP A 873 28.90 -22.76 1.19
N ALA A 874 27.73 -23.07 1.75
CA ALA A 874 26.48 -22.43 1.38
C ALA A 874 26.25 -21.06 2.04
N ASN A 875 27.13 -20.61 2.95
CA ASN A 875 26.88 -19.47 3.83
C ASN A 875 25.50 -19.60 4.52
N ALA A 876 25.21 -20.79 5.03
CA ALA A 876 23.93 -21.06 5.66
C ALA A 876 23.74 -20.16 6.88
N THR A 877 22.59 -19.52 6.96
CA THR A 877 22.19 -18.63 8.07
C THR A 877 21.19 -19.28 9.02
N ILE A 878 20.48 -20.31 8.54
CA ILE A 878 19.43 -21.02 9.27
C ILE A 878 19.65 -22.52 9.08
N LEU A 879 19.63 -23.26 10.20
CA LEU A 879 19.71 -24.71 10.23
C LEU A 879 18.56 -25.29 11.05
N PHE A 880 17.97 -26.38 10.56
CA PHE A 880 16.97 -27.18 11.28
C PHE A 880 17.57 -28.53 11.66
N GLY A 881 17.27 -29.03 12.86
CA GLY A 881 17.81 -30.32 13.32
C GLY A 881 17.06 -30.93 14.49
N THR A 882 17.36 -32.19 14.79
CA THR A 882 17.05 -32.83 16.07
C THR A 882 18.29 -32.73 16.97
N ASP A 883 18.15 -33.00 18.27
CA ASP A 883 19.31 -33.07 19.15
C ASP A 883 20.35 -34.08 18.66
N THR A 884 19.89 -35.25 18.21
CA THR A 884 20.72 -36.32 17.65
C THR A 884 21.58 -35.81 16.49
N PHE A 885 20.98 -35.12 15.52
CA PHE A 885 21.72 -34.61 14.37
C PHE A 885 22.65 -33.45 14.73
N LEU A 886 22.17 -32.51 15.55
CA LEU A 886 22.98 -31.38 15.98
C LEU A 886 24.20 -31.84 16.79
N SER A 887 24.04 -32.81 17.68
CA SER A 887 25.14 -33.42 18.42
C SER A 887 26.15 -34.10 17.49
N GLY A 888 25.65 -34.87 16.51
CA GLY A 888 26.48 -35.50 15.48
C GLY A 888 27.28 -34.48 14.65
N TYR A 889 26.63 -33.40 14.21
CA TYR A 889 27.28 -32.31 13.48
C TYR A 889 28.33 -31.61 14.35
N ALA A 890 28.01 -31.25 15.60
CA ALA A 890 28.92 -30.55 16.48
C ALA A 890 30.20 -31.35 16.79
N ARG A 891 30.09 -32.68 16.85
CA ARG A 891 31.23 -33.59 17.05
C ARG A 891 32.21 -33.54 15.88
N MET A 892 31.70 -33.47 14.65
CA MET A 892 32.53 -33.55 13.43
C MET A 892 32.93 -32.18 12.87
N ALA A 893 32.16 -31.13 13.17
CA ALA A 893 32.36 -29.79 12.63
C ALA A 893 33.63 -29.13 13.17
N HIS A 894 34.31 -28.37 12.31
CA HIS A 894 35.30 -27.38 12.75
C HIS A 894 34.59 -26.20 13.42
N GLY A 895 35.24 -25.53 14.39
CA GLY A 895 34.66 -24.39 15.13
C GLY A 895 34.15 -23.24 14.25
N TYR A 896 34.61 -23.17 12.99
CA TYR A 896 34.25 -22.14 12.04
C TYR A 896 33.17 -22.55 11.01
N ASP A 897 32.77 -23.83 10.95
CA ASP A 897 31.83 -24.33 9.93
C ASP A 897 30.45 -23.64 9.99
N PHE A 898 30.09 -23.10 11.15
CA PHE A 898 28.80 -22.47 11.41
C PHE A 898 28.87 -20.94 11.54
N TYR A 899 29.93 -20.28 11.06
CA TYR A 899 30.16 -18.84 11.29
C TYR A 899 29.02 -17.91 10.80
N ALA A 900 28.29 -18.29 9.75
CA ALA A 900 27.21 -17.49 9.18
C ALA A 900 25.83 -17.80 9.80
N LEU A 901 25.71 -18.90 10.57
CA LEU A 901 24.45 -19.27 11.20
C LEU A 901 24.05 -18.21 12.22
N ARG A 902 22.80 -17.76 12.13
CA ARG A 902 22.17 -16.92 13.16
C ARG A 902 21.07 -17.66 13.91
N TYR A 903 20.44 -18.65 13.26
CA TYR A 903 19.34 -19.43 13.83
C TYR A 903 19.56 -20.94 13.68
N ILE A 904 19.42 -21.64 14.80
CA ILE A 904 19.33 -23.09 14.85
C ILE A 904 18.00 -23.43 15.51
N PHE A 905 17.10 -24.04 14.75
CA PHE A 905 15.82 -24.53 15.27
C PHE A 905 15.91 -26.02 15.52
N ALA A 906 15.71 -26.41 16.78
CA ALA A 906 15.68 -27.81 17.16
C ALA A 906 14.25 -28.24 17.50
N GLY A 907 13.87 -29.43 17.06
CA GLY A 907 12.55 -30.00 17.33
C GLY A 907 12.54 -31.51 17.23
N ALA A 908 11.34 -32.08 17.32
CA ALA A 908 11.05 -33.53 17.28
C ALA A 908 11.57 -34.35 18.47
N GLU A 909 12.60 -33.88 19.19
CA GLU A 909 13.22 -34.44 20.40
C GLU A 909 13.62 -33.32 21.38
N ARG A 910 13.81 -33.67 22.65
CA ARG A 910 14.34 -32.74 23.66
C ARG A 910 15.82 -32.49 23.40
N VAL A 911 16.25 -31.23 23.46
CA VAL A 911 17.69 -30.91 23.32
C VAL A 911 18.40 -31.11 24.64
N ARG A 912 19.47 -31.91 24.62
CA ARG A 912 20.32 -32.20 25.77
C ARG A 912 21.11 -30.96 26.21
N PRO A 913 21.30 -30.74 27.53
CA PRO A 913 22.12 -29.63 28.03
C PRO A 913 23.53 -29.60 27.43
N GLU A 914 24.13 -30.77 27.23
CA GLU A 914 25.46 -30.95 26.65
C GLU A 914 25.51 -30.42 25.21
N THR A 915 24.52 -30.78 24.38
CA THR A 915 24.39 -30.27 23.01
C THR A 915 24.25 -28.75 23.01
N ARG A 916 23.45 -28.16 23.92
CA ARG A 916 23.33 -26.70 24.06
C ARG A 916 24.66 -26.05 24.47
N GLY A 917 25.37 -26.65 25.42
CA GLY A 917 26.68 -26.20 25.88
C GLY A 917 27.69 -26.15 24.75
N VAL A 918 27.83 -27.26 23.99
CA VAL A 918 28.76 -27.32 22.85
C VAL A 918 28.44 -26.25 21.81
N TYR A 919 27.16 -26.04 21.45
CA TYR A 919 26.83 -25.01 20.46
C TYR A 919 27.09 -23.58 20.96
N ALA A 920 26.83 -23.31 22.24
CA ALA A 920 27.11 -22.01 22.84
C ALA A 920 28.62 -21.73 22.93
N GLU A 921 29.41 -22.72 23.36
CA GLU A 921 30.84 -22.57 23.63
C GLU A 921 31.69 -22.66 22.35
N LYS A 922 31.46 -23.68 21.51
CA LYS A 922 32.27 -23.94 20.32
C LYS A 922 31.92 -23.01 19.15
N PHE A 923 30.64 -22.63 19.01
CA PHE A 923 30.16 -21.86 17.86
C PHE A 923 29.57 -20.49 18.22
N GLY A 924 29.33 -20.18 19.50
CA GLY A 924 28.67 -18.94 19.91
C GLY A 924 27.17 -18.89 19.59
N LEU A 925 26.53 -20.04 19.38
CA LEU A 925 25.16 -20.14 18.86
C LEU A 925 24.19 -20.69 19.90
N ARG A 926 22.99 -20.10 19.95
CA ARG A 926 21.87 -20.59 20.77
C ARG A 926 20.98 -21.49 19.94
N ILE A 927 20.68 -22.68 20.46
CA ILE A 927 19.66 -23.57 19.90
C ILE A 927 18.28 -23.12 20.38
N MET A 928 17.39 -22.80 19.45
CA MET A 928 16.01 -22.48 19.73
C MET A 928 15.16 -23.74 19.67
N GLU A 929 14.86 -24.30 20.85
CA GLU A 929 13.99 -25.47 20.98
C GLU A 929 12.55 -25.08 20.60
N GLY A 930 11.90 -25.93 19.82
CA GLY A 930 10.50 -25.82 19.44
C GLY A 930 9.77 -27.15 19.58
N TYR A 931 8.47 -27.06 19.77
CA TYR A 931 7.55 -28.17 19.87
C TYR A 931 6.61 -28.19 18.68
N GLY A 932 6.37 -29.38 18.14
CA GLY A 932 5.52 -29.55 16.99
C GLY A 932 5.11 -31.01 16.78
N ALA A 933 4.06 -31.16 15.98
CA ALA A 933 3.48 -32.44 15.56
C ALA A 933 3.13 -32.34 14.07
N THR A 934 3.15 -33.44 13.33
CA THR A 934 2.79 -33.42 11.89
C THR A 934 1.37 -32.90 11.70
N GLU A 935 0.49 -33.23 12.65
CA GLU A 935 -0.91 -32.82 12.77
C GLU A 935 -1.11 -31.31 12.97
N ALA A 936 -0.04 -30.56 13.28
CA ALA A 936 -0.06 -29.11 13.52
C ALA A 936 0.82 -28.30 12.54
N ALA A 937 1.24 -28.94 11.44
CA ALA A 937 1.88 -28.36 10.26
C ALA A 937 3.26 -27.65 10.30
N PRO A 938 4.28 -27.95 11.15
CA PRO A 938 4.25 -28.74 12.38
C PRO A 938 4.30 -27.92 13.68
N VAL A 939 4.67 -26.64 13.64
CA VAL A 939 5.13 -25.95 14.85
C VAL A 939 3.95 -25.51 15.72
N ILE A 940 4.00 -25.84 17.00
CA ILE A 940 3.00 -25.48 18.01
C ILE A 940 3.54 -24.38 18.93
N ALA A 941 4.77 -24.55 19.42
CA ALA A 941 5.48 -23.59 20.26
C ALA A 941 6.94 -23.48 19.84
N VAL A 942 7.56 -22.31 20.02
CA VAL A 942 8.98 -22.14 19.67
C VAL A 942 9.64 -21.06 20.52
N ASN A 943 10.90 -21.29 20.90
CA ASN A 943 11.75 -20.25 21.45
C ASN A 943 12.14 -19.27 20.34
N THR A 944 12.19 -17.97 20.65
CA THR A 944 12.58 -16.93 19.69
C THR A 944 13.75 -16.12 20.24
N PRO A 945 14.46 -15.34 19.40
CA PRO A 945 15.55 -14.48 19.88
C PRO A 945 15.12 -13.50 20.97
N MET A 946 13.86 -13.05 20.95
CA MET A 946 13.26 -12.16 21.95
C MET A 946 12.69 -12.89 23.17
N HIS A 947 12.10 -14.06 22.97
CA HIS A 947 11.44 -14.85 24.02
C HIS A 947 12.08 -16.24 24.08
N PHE A 948 13.11 -16.35 24.92
CA PHE A 948 13.90 -17.56 25.08
C PHE A 948 13.94 -17.99 26.55
N LYS A 949 13.68 -19.27 26.80
CA LYS A 949 13.87 -19.91 28.12
C LYS A 949 14.43 -21.31 27.92
N ALA A 950 15.68 -21.53 28.34
CA ALA A 950 16.34 -22.82 28.21
C ALA A 950 15.57 -23.95 28.92
N GLY A 951 15.46 -25.12 28.29
CA GLY A 951 14.69 -26.25 28.84
C GLY A 951 13.17 -26.13 28.67
N SER A 952 12.68 -25.02 28.08
CA SER A 952 11.31 -24.92 27.57
C SER A 952 11.31 -25.05 26.05
N VAL A 953 10.16 -25.35 25.45
CA VAL A 953 9.97 -25.35 23.99
C VAL A 953 9.42 -24.01 23.48
N GLY A 954 9.54 -22.96 24.29
CA GLY A 954 9.10 -21.61 23.96
C GLY A 954 7.61 -21.38 24.19
N ARG A 955 7.04 -20.43 23.45
CA ARG A 955 5.65 -19.98 23.62
C ARG A 955 4.77 -20.45 22.46
N LEU A 956 3.51 -20.79 22.72
CA LEU A 956 2.51 -21.17 21.70
C LEU A 956 2.41 -20.13 20.60
N LEU A 957 2.38 -20.52 19.33
CA LEU A 957 2.23 -19.63 18.17
C LEU A 957 0.87 -18.90 18.15
N PRO A 958 0.77 -17.72 17.49
CA PRO A 958 -0.48 -16.95 17.45
C PRO A 958 -1.60 -17.74 16.75
N GLY A 959 -2.85 -17.52 17.15
CA GLY A 959 -4.00 -18.27 16.65
C GLY A 959 -4.09 -19.75 17.09
N ILE A 960 -3.21 -20.24 17.97
CA ILE A 960 -3.34 -21.56 18.61
C ILE A 960 -4.01 -21.42 19.97
N GLU A 961 -5.11 -22.12 20.16
CA GLU A 961 -5.77 -22.32 21.45
C GLU A 961 -5.25 -23.60 22.10
N ALA A 962 -5.06 -23.57 23.42
CA ALA A 962 -4.64 -24.72 24.21
C ALA A 962 -5.69 -25.06 25.27
N ARG A 963 -6.00 -26.35 25.39
CA ARG A 963 -6.80 -26.95 26.45
C ARG A 963 -5.90 -27.87 27.26
N LEU A 964 -5.91 -27.70 28.57
CA LEU A 964 -5.10 -28.47 29.51
C LEU A 964 -6.01 -29.34 30.37
N GLU A 965 -5.83 -30.66 30.28
CA GLU A 965 -6.61 -31.64 31.05
C GLU A 965 -5.72 -32.28 32.11
N ALA A 966 -6.15 -32.27 33.37
CA ALA A 966 -5.38 -32.86 34.47
C ALA A 966 -5.24 -34.39 34.27
N VAL A 967 -4.05 -34.91 34.54
CA VAL A 967 -3.77 -36.35 34.45
C VAL A 967 -3.62 -36.92 35.87
N PRO A 968 -4.45 -37.90 36.27
CA PRO A 968 -4.34 -38.53 37.59
C PRO A 968 -2.93 -39.06 37.86
N GLY A 969 -2.35 -38.73 39.02
CA GLY A 969 -1.00 -39.14 39.43
C GLY A 969 0.14 -38.22 38.97
N ILE A 970 -0.14 -37.17 38.18
CA ILE A 970 0.85 -36.18 37.75
C ILE A 970 0.48 -34.81 38.34
N ALA A 971 1.15 -34.41 39.42
CA ALA A 971 0.88 -33.13 40.09
C ALA A 971 1.34 -31.90 39.28
N GLU A 972 2.45 -32.02 38.55
CA GLU A 972 3.02 -30.95 37.71
C GLU A 972 2.91 -31.29 36.21
N GLY A 973 1.72 -31.11 35.64
CA GLY A 973 1.52 -31.22 34.19
C GLY A 973 0.09 -31.61 33.81
N ALA A 974 -0.33 -31.20 32.62
CA ALA A 974 -1.63 -31.49 32.05
C ALA A 974 -1.48 -31.99 30.61
N ARG A 975 -2.37 -32.89 30.18
CA ARG A 975 -2.48 -33.35 28.80
C ARG A 975 -2.89 -32.17 27.92
N LEU A 976 -2.15 -31.96 26.84
CA LEU A 976 -2.37 -30.84 25.93
C LEU A 976 -3.25 -31.26 24.75
N ALA A 977 -4.37 -30.57 24.57
CA ALA A 977 -5.10 -30.54 23.32
C ALA A 977 -4.99 -29.14 22.71
N ILE A 978 -4.89 -29.07 21.38
CA ILE A 978 -4.76 -27.80 20.65
C ILE A 978 -5.83 -27.66 19.57
N ARG A 979 -6.21 -26.41 19.30
CA ARG A 979 -7.06 -26.03 18.18
C ARG A 979 -6.48 -24.80 17.50
N GLY A 980 -6.51 -24.75 16.18
CA GLY A 980 -5.99 -23.62 15.43
C GLY A 980 -6.02 -23.86 13.92
N PRO A 981 -5.75 -22.81 13.12
CA PRO A 981 -5.80 -22.91 11.67
C PRO A 981 -4.72 -23.81 11.08
N ASN A 982 -3.67 -24.15 11.85
CA ASN A 982 -2.59 -25.06 11.46
C ASN A 982 -2.88 -26.54 11.78
N VAL A 983 -3.99 -26.87 12.45
CA VAL A 983 -4.37 -28.25 12.77
C VAL A 983 -4.93 -28.96 11.54
N MET A 984 -4.49 -30.19 11.32
CA MET A 984 -4.85 -31.05 10.17
C MET A 984 -6.35 -31.15 9.90
N ALA A 985 -6.70 -31.50 8.66
CA ALA A 985 -8.06 -31.87 8.30
C ALA A 985 -8.50 -33.20 8.93
N GLY A 986 -7.56 -34.14 9.12
CA GLY A 986 -7.83 -35.43 9.74
C GLY A 986 -6.85 -36.52 9.34
N TYR A 987 -7.12 -37.74 9.80
CA TYR A 987 -6.33 -38.93 9.49
C TYR A 987 -6.97 -39.78 8.38
N LEU A 988 -6.12 -40.36 7.53
CA LEU A 988 -6.41 -41.49 6.66
C LEU A 988 -5.85 -42.75 7.29
N LYS A 989 -6.67 -43.78 7.41
CA LYS A 989 -6.31 -45.05 8.06
C LYS A 989 -6.69 -46.22 7.18
N VAL A 990 -6.06 -47.37 7.45
CA VAL A 990 -6.28 -48.63 6.72
C VAL A 990 -7.67 -49.22 6.96
N ASP A 991 -8.25 -48.98 8.14
CA ASP A 991 -9.59 -49.46 8.52
C ASP A 991 -10.72 -48.74 7.75
N ALA A 992 -10.49 -47.50 7.32
CA ALA A 992 -11.38 -46.72 6.46
C ALA A 992 -10.59 -46.03 5.32
N PRO A 993 -10.11 -46.78 4.31
CA PRO A 993 -9.29 -46.24 3.22
C PRO A 993 -9.96 -45.08 2.49
N GLY A 994 -9.23 -43.98 2.28
CA GLY A 994 -9.69 -42.80 1.55
C GLY A 994 -10.66 -41.89 2.32
N VAL A 995 -11.09 -42.26 3.53
CA VAL A 995 -12.00 -41.45 4.36
C VAL A 995 -11.20 -40.65 5.38
N VAL A 996 -11.27 -39.32 5.29
CA VAL A 996 -10.61 -38.41 6.24
C VAL A 996 -11.39 -38.40 7.57
N GLN A 997 -10.72 -38.78 8.65
CA GLN A 997 -11.27 -38.77 10.01
C GLN A 997 -10.81 -37.51 10.75
N PRO A 998 -11.67 -36.46 10.88
CA PRO A 998 -11.28 -35.21 11.51
C PRO A 998 -11.10 -35.33 13.03
N PRO A 999 -10.35 -34.42 13.68
CA PRO A 999 -10.32 -34.31 15.13
C PRO A 999 -11.70 -33.94 15.71
N GLU A 1000 -12.04 -34.49 16.87
CA GLU A 1000 -13.29 -34.21 17.58
C GLU A 1000 -13.37 -32.73 17.99
N ASP A 1001 -14.47 -32.05 17.63
CA ASP A 1001 -14.67 -30.61 17.83
C ASP A 1001 -13.52 -29.70 17.33
N GLY A 1002 -12.70 -30.20 16.40
CA GLY A 1002 -11.49 -29.53 15.90
C GLY A 1002 -10.32 -29.50 16.89
N TRP A 1003 -10.42 -30.20 18.03
CA TRP A 1003 -9.34 -30.32 19.01
C TRP A 1003 -8.46 -31.52 18.68
N HIS A 1004 -7.17 -31.26 18.45
CA HIS A 1004 -6.16 -32.30 18.33
C HIS A 1004 -5.51 -32.55 19.68
N ASP A 1005 -5.73 -33.73 20.23
CA ASP A 1005 -4.98 -34.26 21.37
C ASP A 1005 -3.57 -34.63 20.94
N THR A 1006 -2.58 -33.96 21.50
CA THR A 1006 -1.17 -34.18 21.13
C THR A 1006 -0.60 -35.44 21.77
N GLY A 1007 -1.27 -36.00 22.78
CA GLY A 1007 -0.77 -37.11 23.60
C GLY A 1007 0.43 -36.74 24.50
N ASP A 1008 0.83 -35.46 24.51
CA ASP A 1008 1.93 -34.95 25.33
C ASP A 1008 1.40 -34.25 26.60
N ILE A 1009 2.14 -34.40 27.69
CA ILE A 1009 1.86 -33.75 28.98
C ILE A 1009 2.79 -32.55 29.11
N VAL A 1010 2.23 -31.38 29.38
CA VAL A 1010 2.96 -30.11 29.42
C VAL A 1010 2.62 -29.30 30.67
N SER A 1011 3.51 -28.38 31.03
CA SER A 1011 3.20 -27.27 31.94
C SER A 1011 3.40 -25.95 31.20
N ILE A 1012 2.47 -25.00 31.36
CA ILE A 1012 2.57 -23.64 30.82
C ILE A 1012 2.72 -22.68 31.99
N ASP A 1013 3.80 -21.88 32.00
CA ASP A 1013 4.03 -20.89 33.06
C ASP A 1013 3.29 -19.55 32.82
N ASP A 1014 3.32 -18.65 33.80
CA ASP A 1014 2.67 -17.32 33.73
C ASP A 1014 3.22 -16.40 32.63
N SER A 1015 4.40 -16.73 32.09
CA SER A 1015 4.99 -16.04 30.93
C SER A 1015 4.63 -16.72 29.60
N GLY A 1016 3.86 -17.81 29.64
CA GLY A 1016 3.38 -18.56 28.49
C GLY A 1016 4.42 -19.53 27.90
N PHE A 1017 5.52 -19.82 28.62
CA PHE A 1017 6.47 -20.83 28.17
C PHE A 1017 5.95 -22.23 28.46
N VAL A 1018 6.05 -23.09 27.46
CA VAL A 1018 5.62 -24.49 27.50
C VAL A 1018 6.83 -25.36 27.82
N THR A 1019 6.68 -26.27 28.78
CA THR A 1019 7.67 -27.29 29.10
C THR A 1019 7.03 -28.67 28.94
N ILE A 1020 7.64 -29.52 28.11
CA ILE A 1020 7.20 -30.90 27.91
C ILE A 1020 7.64 -31.75 29.11
N ARG A 1021 6.70 -32.41 29.76
CA ARG A 1021 6.94 -33.27 30.93
C ARG A 1021 7.01 -34.75 30.55
N GLY A 1022 6.35 -35.15 29.48
CA GLY A 1022 6.40 -36.51 28.95
C GLY A 1022 5.31 -36.79 27.92
N ARG A 1023 5.23 -38.04 27.45
CA ARG A 1023 4.13 -38.54 26.61
C ARG A 1023 3.23 -39.44 27.42
N ALA A 1024 1.91 -39.28 27.33
CA ALA A 1024 0.97 -40.12 28.08
C ALA A 1024 1.17 -41.63 27.84
N LYS A 1025 1.52 -42.03 26.60
CA LYS A 1025 1.81 -43.44 26.23
C LYS A 1025 3.21 -43.94 26.60
N ARG A 1026 4.13 -43.07 27.02
CA ARG A 1026 5.50 -43.41 27.48
C ARG A 1026 5.56 -43.44 29.01
N PHE A 1027 4.43 -43.78 29.63
CA PHE A 1027 4.34 -44.15 31.03
C PHE A 1027 3.98 -45.62 31.10
N ALA A 1028 4.72 -46.38 31.88
CA ALA A 1028 4.34 -47.73 32.26
C ALA A 1028 3.37 -47.66 33.44
N LYS A 1029 2.31 -48.45 33.42
CA LYS A 1029 1.41 -48.61 34.56
C LYS A 1029 1.80 -49.86 35.32
N ILE A 1030 2.64 -49.70 36.32
CA ILE A 1030 3.23 -50.81 37.08
C ILE A 1030 2.66 -50.76 38.49
N GLY A 1031 1.89 -51.79 38.87
CA GLY A 1031 1.28 -51.86 40.21
C GLY A 1031 0.27 -50.74 40.50
N GLY A 1032 -0.32 -50.13 39.47
CA GLY A 1032 -1.29 -49.02 39.60
C GLY A 1032 -0.67 -47.62 39.57
N GLU A 1033 0.65 -47.50 39.66
CA GLU A 1033 1.39 -46.24 39.56
C GLU A 1033 1.91 -45.99 38.14
N MET A 1034 1.97 -44.72 37.73
CA MET A 1034 2.45 -44.30 36.41
C MET A 1034 3.93 -43.97 36.47
N VAL A 1035 4.76 -44.82 35.86
CA VAL A 1035 6.21 -44.69 35.80
C VAL A 1035 6.64 -44.13 34.45
N SER A 1036 7.30 -42.97 34.45
CA SER A 1036 7.81 -42.33 33.22
C SER A 1036 9.01 -43.10 32.64
N LEU A 1037 8.85 -43.74 31.47
CA LEU A 1037 9.96 -44.44 30.79
C LEU A 1037 11.16 -43.51 30.50
N PRO A 1038 10.96 -42.27 30.04
CA PRO A 1038 12.08 -41.33 29.86
C PRO A 1038 12.79 -40.92 31.16
N ALA A 1039 12.08 -40.91 32.30
CA ALA A 1039 12.74 -40.65 33.57
C ALA A 1039 13.73 -41.77 33.91
N VAL A 1040 13.36 -43.02 33.60
CA VAL A 1040 14.21 -44.19 33.78
C VAL A 1040 15.42 -44.19 32.85
N GLU A 1041 15.23 -43.82 31.59
CA GLU A 1041 16.34 -43.57 30.65
C GLU A 1041 17.28 -42.49 31.20
N GLY A 1042 16.73 -41.42 31.80
CA GLY A 1042 17.50 -40.37 32.46
C GLY A 1042 18.26 -40.83 33.71
N TYR A 1043 17.73 -41.80 34.47
CA TYR A 1043 18.46 -42.43 35.57
C TYR A 1043 19.64 -43.25 35.05
N ALA A 1044 19.42 -44.08 34.03
CA ALA A 1044 20.47 -44.86 33.39
C ALA A 1044 21.57 -43.95 32.81
N ALA A 1045 21.20 -42.82 32.20
CA ALA A 1045 22.16 -41.83 31.70
C ALA A 1045 22.99 -41.16 32.80
N LYS A 1046 22.53 -41.13 34.06
CA LYS A 1046 23.34 -40.64 35.19
C LYS A 1046 24.32 -41.68 35.71
N VAL A 1047 23.95 -42.96 35.65
CA VAL A 1047 24.79 -44.08 36.08
C VAL A 1047 25.84 -44.41 35.02
N TRP A 1048 25.45 -44.38 33.74
CA TRP A 1048 26.30 -44.69 32.59
C TRP A 1048 26.25 -43.55 31.55
N PRO A 1049 26.93 -42.41 31.80
CA PRO A 1049 26.77 -41.19 30.98
C PRO A 1049 27.29 -41.30 29.55
N ALA A 1050 28.23 -42.22 29.30
CA ALA A 1050 28.85 -42.40 28.00
C ALA A 1050 28.06 -43.34 27.06
N ALA A 1051 27.01 -43.98 27.55
CA ALA A 1051 26.23 -44.96 26.80
C ALA A 1051 24.83 -44.42 26.44
N GLU A 1052 24.23 -45.01 25.41
CA GLU A 1052 22.85 -44.75 25.02
C GLU A 1052 21.91 -45.72 25.74
N HIS A 1053 20.73 -45.24 26.12
CA HIS A 1053 19.77 -45.96 26.94
C HIS A 1053 18.36 -45.81 26.36
N ALA A 1054 17.62 -46.92 26.29
CA ALA A 1054 16.21 -46.92 25.88
C ALA A 1054 15.41 -47.88 26.75
N VAL A 1055 14.25 -47.45 27.23
CA VAL A 1055 13.36 -48.28 28.04
C VAL A 1055 12.07 -48.55 27.29
N VAL A 1056 11.66 -49.82 27.28
CA VAL A 1056 10.36 -50.29 26.81
C VAL A 1056 9.65 -51.08 27.91
N THR A 1057 8.35 -51.31 27.74
CA THR A 1057 7.58 -52.17 28.63
C THR A 1057 7.38 -53.54 28.00
N ARG A 1058 7.27 -54.57 28.85
CA ARG A 1058 6.67 -55.85 28.49
C ARG A 1058 5.55 -56.20 29.47
N PRO A 1059 4.56 -57.02 29.08
CA PRO A 1059 3.54 -57.51 30.01
C PRO A 1059 4.15 -58.29 31.19
N ASP A 1060 3.61 -58.08 32.39
CA ASP A 1060 3.98 -58.82 33.61
C ASP A 1060 2.73 -59.27 34.37
N ALA A 1061 2.64 -60.57 34.69
CA ALA A 1061 1.45 -61.18 35.26
C ALA A 1061 1.10 -60.67 36.68
N LYS A 1062 2.04 -60.09 37.42
CA LYS A 1062 1.83 -59.60 38.80
C LYS A 1062 1.65 -58.10 38.88
N LYS A 1063 2.37 -57.35 38.04
CA LYS A 1063 2.45 -55.88 38.10
C LYS A 1063 1.73 -55.19 36.94
N GLY A 1064 1.18 -55.95 36.00
CA GLY A 1064 0.59 -55.45 34.75
C GLY A 1064 1.67 -55.28 33.68
N GLU A 1065 2.65 -54.42 33.96
CA GLU A 1065 3.80 -54.18 33.09
C GLU A 1065 5.13 -54.29 33.85
N GLN A 1066 6.22 -54.58 33.14
CA GLN A 1066 7.59 -54.54 33.64
C GLN A 1066 8.48 -53.73 32.68
N LEU A 1067 9.45 -53.01 33.23
CA LEU A 1067 10.45 -52.25 32.47
C LEU A 1067 11.59 -53.14 31.99
N VAL A 1068 11.97 -52.98 30.72
CA VAL A 1068 13.18 -53.54 30.11
C VAL A 1068 14.04 -52.39 29.60
N LEU A 1069 15.28 -52.30 30.09
CA LEU A 1069 16.26 -51.28 29.68
C LEU A 1069 17.24 -51.88 28.67
N PHE A 1070 17.30 -51.31 27.47
CA PHE A 1070 18.38 -51.54 26.51
C PHE A 1070 19.46 -50.47 26.70
N THR A 1071 20.72 -50.89 26.72
CA THR A 1071 21.86 -49.98 26.88
C THR A 1071 23.04 -50.39 26.01
N THR A 1072 23.80 -49.41 25.53
CA THR A 1072 25.09 -49.66 24.86
C THR A 1072 26.28 -49.74 25.83
N GLN A 1073 26.02 -49.66 27.15
CA GLN A 1073 27.07 -49.75 28.16
C GLN A 1073 27.56 -51.21 28.30
N PRO A 1074 28.84 -51.49 28.02
CA PRO A 1074 29.39 -52.83 28.22
C PRO A 1074 29.33 -53.24 29.69
N GLY A 1075 28.83 -54.45 29.97
CA GLY A 1075 28.78 -55.03 31.31
C GLY A 1075 27.73 -54.44 32.26
N ALA A 1076 26.79 -53.63 31.76
CA ALA A 1076 25.77 -53.01 32.60
C ALA A 1076 24.88 -54.04 33.31
N VAL A 1077 24.73 -53.89 34.64
CA VAL A 1077 23.89 -54.74 35.47
C VAL A 1077 22.84 -53.94 36.24
N ALA A 1078 21.64 -54.50 36.42
CA ALA A 1078 20.52 -53.85 37.11
C ALA A 1078 20.84 -53.39 38.54
N GLY A 1079 21.80 -54.05 39.21
CA GLY A 1079 22.22 -53.73 40.57
C GLY A 1079 22.80 -52.31 40.72
N GLU A 1080 23.58 -51.85 39.75
CA GLU A 1080 24.19 -50.51 39.76
C GLU A 1080 23.12 -49.42 39.67
N LEU A 1081 22.19 -49.57 38.74
CA LEU A 1081 21.05 -48.66 38.57
C LEU A 1081 20.13 -48.66 39.81
N SER A 1082 19.93 -49.84 40.41
CA SER A 1082 19.12 -50.00 41.63
C SER A 1082 19.78 -49.37 42.87
N ALA A 1083 21.12 -49.45 42.98
CA ALA A 1083 21.87 -48.80 44.05
C ALA A 1083 21.83 -47.28 43.92
N TRP A 1084 22.03 -46.76 42.71
CA TRP A 1084 21.92 -45.33 42.42
C TRP A 1084 20.51 -44.79 42.70
N GLY A 1085 19.47 -45.51 42.27
CA GLY A 1085 18.08 -45.11 42.48
C GLY A 1085 17.72 -44.99 43.97
N ARG A 1086 18.14 -45.97 44.79
CA ARG A 1086 17.96 -45.93 46.26
C ARG A 1086 18.65 -44.74 46.91
N ALA A 1087 19.88 -44.42 46.49
CA ALA A 1087 20.61 -43.26 46.99
C ALA A 1087 19.99 -41.92 46.61
N ASN A 1088 19.15 -41.88 45.55
CA ASN A 1088 18.55 -40.66 45.01
C ASN A 1088 17.02 -40.58 45.21
N GLY A 1089 16.45 -41.42 46.09
CA GLY A 1089 15.02 -41.38 46.43
C GLY A 1089 14.08 -41.79 45.29
N VAL A 1090 14.55 -42.57 44.32
CA VAL A 1090 13.72 -43.10 43.23
C VAL A 1090 12.94 -44.32 43.72
N ALA A 1091 11.62 -44.37 43.46
CA ALA A 1091 10.79 -45.51 43.81
C ALA A 1091 11.31 -46.80 43.16
N GLU A 1092 11.39 -47.90 43.90
CA GLU A 1092 11.98 -49.17 43.42
C GLU A 1092 11.25 -49.74 42.20
N LEU A 1093 9.93 -49.51 42.16
CA LEU A 1093 9.01 -49.69 41.05
C LEU A 1093 9.51 -49.09 39.71
N ALA A 1094 10.23 -47.97 39.76
CA ALA A 1094 10.72 -47.25 38.59
C ALA A 1094 12.10 -47.71 38.11
N LEU A 1095 12.71 -48.71 38.76
CA LEU A 1095 14.05 -49.20 38.43
C LEU A 1095 13.95 -50.52 37.65
N PRO A 1096 14.44 -50.59 36.39
CA PRO A 1096 14.43 -51.81 35.59
C PRO A 1096 15.23 -52.92 36.24
N ARG A 1097 14.61 -54.11 36.33
CA ARG A 1097 15.31 -55.33 36.75
C ARG A 1097 15.88 -56.12 35.57
N ASP A 1098 15.38 -55.86 34.36
CA ASP A 1098 15.86 -56.43 33.10
C ASP A 1098 16.68 -55.36 32.36
N VAL A 1099 17.99 -55.58 32.25
CA VAL A 1099 18.94 -54.70 31.56
C VAL A 1099 19.64 -55.51 30.47
N ARG A 1100 19.53 -55.07 29.22
CA ARG A 1100 20.03 -55.74 28.03
C ARG A 1100 21.08 -54.90 27.34
N VAL A 1101 22.28 -55.45 27.20
CA VAL A 1101 23.40 -54.78 26.53
C VAL A 1101 23.31 -55.05 25.02
N VAL A 1102 23.37 -53.99 24.20
CA VAL A 1102 23.36 -54.06 22.73
C VAL A 1102 24.50 -53.23 22.15
N GLU A 1103 25.00 -53.59 20.97
CA GLU A 1103 26.10 -52.85 20.32
C GLU A 1103 25.67 -51.43 19.90
N SER A 1104 24.44 -51.29 19.40
CA SER A 1104 23.82 -50.00 19.08
C SER A 1104 22.31 -50.09 19.25
N LEU A 1105 21.67 -48.97 19.58
CA LEU A 1105 20.21 -48.92 19.67
C LEU A 1105 19.60 -48.80 18.26
N PRO A 1106 18.53 -49.56 17.94
CA PRO A 1106 17.80 -49.41 16.68
C PRO A 1106 17.26 -47.97 16.50
N VAL A 1107 17.49 -47.38 15.32
CA VAL A 1107 17.02 -46.03 14.97
C VAL A 1107 16.30 -46.00 13.62
N LEU A 1108 15.27 -45.16 13.51
CA LEU A 1108 14.53 -44.87 12.28
C LEU A 1108 15.35 -43.95 11.35
N GLY A 1109 14.99 -43.88 10.05
CA GLY A 1109 15.61 -42.94 9.09
C GLY A 1109 15.49 -41.45 9.44
N THR A 1110 14.67 -41.11 10.45
CA THR A 1110 14.57 -39.76 11.04
C THR A 1110 15.56 -39.52 12.18
N GLY A 1111 16.41 -40.49 12.54
CA GLY A 1111 17.34 -40.43 13.68
C GLY A 1111 16.73 -40.75 15.04
N LYS A 1112 15.44 -41.11 15.11
CA LYS A 1112 14.73 -41.45 16.35
C LYS A 1112 14.94 -42.90 16.73
N LEU A 1113 14.96 -43.20 18.03
CA LEU A 1113 14.94 -44.58 18.54
C LEU A 1113 13.70 -45.36 18.04
N ASP A 1114 13.94 -46.58 17.55
CA ASP A 1114 12.90 -47.50 17.10
C ASP A 1114 12.41 -48.39 18.24
N TYR A 1115 11.48 -47.83 19.04
CA TYR A 1115 10.85 -48.52 20.16
C TYR A 1115 9.98 -49.71 19.74
N VAL A 1116 9.55 -49.81 18.48
CA VAL A 1116 8.74 -50.94 18.00
C VAL A 1116 9.65 -52.16 17.89
N THR A 1117 10.79 -52.01 17.23
CA THR A 1117 11.80 -53.07 17.12
C THR A 1117 12.30 -53.47 18.51
N MET A 1118 12.63 -52.51 19.38
CA MET A 1118 13.05 -52.81 20.76
C MET A 1118 11.94 -53.47 21.61
N GLY A 1119 10.68 -53.11 21.40
CA GLY A 1119 9.53 -53.73 22.06
C GLY A 1119 9.39 -55.21 21.67
N ALA A 1120 9.55 -55.54 20.39
CA ALA A 1120 9.59 -56.93 19.93
C ALA A 1120 10.78 -57.69 20.53
N MET A 1121 11.95 -57.04 20.60
CA MET A 1121 13.14 -57.62 21.24
C MET A 1121 12.93 -57.88 22.73
N ALA A 1122 12.13 -57.09 23.44
CA ALA A 1122 11.90 -57.23 24.89
C ALA A 1122 11.00 -58.40 25.29
N VAL A 1123 10.21 -58.92 24.36
CA VAL A 1123 9.33 -60.10 24.56
C VAL A 1123 10.10 -61.40 24.34
N GLY A 1124 11.11 -61.40 23.46
CA GLY A 1124 12.11 -62.46 23.35
C GLY A 1124 13.11 -62.38 24.50
#